data_AF-A0A6L8KAM0-F1
#
_entry.id   AF-A0A6L8KAM0-F1
#
_cell.length_a   1.000
_cell.length_b   1.000
_cell.length_c   1.000
_cell.angle_alpha   90.00
_cell.angle_beta   90.00
_cell.angle_gamma   90.00
#
_symmetry.space_group_name_H-M   'P 1'
#
loop_
_entity.id
_entity.type
_entity.pdbx_description
1 polymer ?
#
loop_
_entity_poly.entity_id
_entity_poly.type
_entity_poly.pdbx_seq_one_letter_code
_entity_poly.pdbx_strand_id
1 'polypeptide(L)'
;MPKSVLLKALCAGAAALLLHGHALAAAGATFISQSVPHTMQVGKTYSVSVTYKNTGTTKWTSGQYRLGALRPQDNGRWGSARVDLPPGVEVAPNAEYTFTFDVAVSDARSCDATANAQMRDCYFQWGLVQEYVQWLDSGASTLVELFNAPAVRSLAPPIAPPVTVDPAAFSAASFRGANVLMQTYEDNRLCDHTAWLPEGTDADAIIDHAVTMGLNVLRMAVILPPKTPGAPADWIPASSRYQNVCADPGKKEWGAETSSTVLTRGVITKVQSFMDKADAAGLKVILVLDGYTKYDANCYWKKSFLDVRDSADAFIKAFKSHHALLAWDIMNEPMWNALAFDCLHADSDYASVVRAVDSMYNLVRANDGVHPTTVGEAQLPLLKYWKDISSFASPHLYIAANSRDSASLEQVNFVESAALREMRREYGSAVPLVIGEFGSADPDENFNADYYQRFLDGLAVADHGFMLWSLSPSPNQQGYSVLTPDGQLKPAGKLVQRARWTPVVQQLYMAYLGFPADPAGLANFATQLDDLAADMRRRGLVLQPTMAAVLEAYRTEPVMRQMLDGLYASAPFKDRYTPDRTAAYVQQIYLNLFNRQPDVDGLLYWSDNLNYFGLEKAQAVAAIYVGGQGATSVQGKRDAATGSKKAALATAFTASLNTPQRRNCYAGNNAVTVGRALLTPVSADTDVSLYPSRVEAAVAELCGF
;
A
#
# COMPACT_ATOMS: atom_id res chain seq x y z
N MET A 1 -70.76 45.89 26.27
CA MET A 1 -71.35 46.04 24.92
C MET A 1 -71.55 47.54 24.65
N PRO A 2 -71.36 48.04 23.41
CA PRO A 2 -71.68 47.32 22.18
C PRO A 2 -70.63 47.41 21.04
N LYS A 3 -70.92 46.65 19.97
CA LYS A 3 -70.44 46.74 18.57
C LYS A 3 -69.05 46.15 18.30
N SER A 4 -68.91 44.85 18.00
CA SER A 4 -69.28 44.16 16.74
C SER A 4 -68.70 44.86 15.50
N VAL A 5 -67.84 44.18 14.74
CA VAL A 5 -68.11 43.76 13.35
C VAL A 5 -67.02 42.76 12.94
N LEU A 6 -67.49 41.53 12.70
CA LEU A 6 -66.85 40.48 11.94
C LEU A 6 -66.91 40.90 10.46
N LEU A 7 -65.80 40.94 9.74
CA LEU A 7 -65.64 40.32 8.41
C LEU A 7 -64.22 40.57 7.87
N LYS A 8 -63.56 39.48 7.52
CA LYS A 8 -62.23 39.43 6.93
C LYS A 8 -62.30 39.59 5.41
N ALA A 9 -61.28 40.27 4.87
CA ALA A 9 -60.57 40.07 3.58
C ALA A 9 -60.63 41.26 2.62
N LEU A 10 -59.47 41.93 2.41
CA LEU A 10 -58.76 42.07 1.13
C LEU A 10 -57.61 43.11 1.23
N CYS A 11 -56.38 42.61 1.02
CA CYS A 11 -55.14 43.24 0.55
C CYS A 11 -54.85 44.73 0.78
N ALA A 12 -53.81 45.03 1.57
CA ALA A 12 -52.55 45.69 1.17
C ALA A 12 -51.86 46.34 2.40
N GLY A 13 -50.55 46.15 2.55
CA GLY A 13 -49.72 47.04 3.38
C GLY A 13 -48.99 46.39 4.56
N ALA A 14 -47.77 45.94 4.27
CA ALA A 14 -46.68 45.54 5.15
C ALA A 14 -46.43 46.41 6.41
N ALA A 15 -46.07 45.74 7.51
CA ALA A 15 -44.87 46.00 8.34
C ALA A 15 -44.82 44.92 9.45
N ALA A 16 -44.22 43.76 9.20
CA ALA A 16 -42.82 43.48 9.56
C ALA A 16 -42.51 43.61 11.07
N LEU A 17 -42.86 42.57 11.84
CA LEU A 17 -42.02 42.09 12.94
C LEU A 17 -41.58 40.66 12.60
N LEU A 18 -40.67 40.55 11.64
CA LEU A 18 -39.76 39.41 11.58
C LEU A 18 -38.70 39.68 12.63
N LEU A 19 -38.86 39.08 13.82
CA LEU A 19 -37.74 38.80 14.70
C LEU A 19 -36.73 38.01 13.87
N HIS A 20 -35.72 38.70 13.36
CA HIS A 20 -34.50 38.08 12.87
C HIS A 20 -33.85 37.45 14.09
N GLY A 21 -34.14 36.17 14.33
CA GLY A 21 -33.31 35.35 15.20
C GLY A 21 -31.90 35.42 14.64
N HIS A 22 -31.05 36.25 15.24
CA HIS A 22 -29.63 36.23 14.95
C HIS A 22 -29.18 34.85 15.40
N ALA A 23 -28.75 33.99 14.47
CA ALA A 23 -28.11 32.74 14.83
C ALA A 23 -26.97 33.09 15.80
N LEU A 24 -27.01 32.54 17.02
CA LEU A 24 -25.98 32.78 18.02
C LEU A 24 -24.63 32.35 17.42
N ALA A 25 -23.60 33.19 17.65
CA ALA A 25 -22.22 32.86 17.32
C ALA A 25 -21.85 31.51 17.96
N ALA A 26 -21.43 30.54 17.15
CA ALA A 26 -21.12 29.18 17.57
C ALA A 26 -19.71 28.82 17.11
N ALA A 27 -18.86 28.41 18.04
CA ALA A 27 -17.58 27.79 17.72
C ALA A 27 -17.85 26.36 17.23
N GLY A 28 -17.09 25.92 16.23
CA GLY A 28 -17.20 24.58 15.68
C GLY A 28 -15.89 24.17 15.04
N ALA A 29 -15.59 22.87 15.08
CA ALA A 29 -14.44 22.28 14.44
C ALA A 29 -14.79 20.90 13.89
N THR A 30 -14.05 20.48 12.87
CA THR A 30 -14.09 19.10 12.39
C THR A 30 -12.66 18.68 12.06
N PHE A 31 -12.24 17.54 12.61
CA PHE A 31 -10.95 16.93 12.28
C PHE A 31 -10.90 16.56 10.79
N ILE A 32 -9.77 16.85 10.14
CA ILE A 32 -9.56 16.59 8.71
C ILE A 32 -8.49 15.52 8.48
N SER A 33 -7.32 15.68 9.09
CA SER A 33 -6.18 14.77 8.88
C SER A 33 -5.12 14.93 9.96
N GLN A 34 -4.22 13.95 10.05
CA GLN A 34 -2.99 14.07 10.82
C GLN A 34 -1.81 13.41 10.12
N SER A 35 -0.61 13.67 10.63
CA SER A 35 0.63 13.03 10.19
C SER A 35 1.42 12.64 11.42
N VAL A 36 1.41 11.36 11.76
CA VAL A 36 2.20 10.80 12.87
C VAL A 36 2.68 9.39 12.47
N PRO A 37 3.98 9.07 12.61
CA PRO A 37 4.45 7.71 12.35
C PRO A 37 3.95 6.75 13.44
N HIS A 38 3.63 5.52 13.04
CA HIS A 38 3.14 4.46 13.96
C HIS A 38 4.24 3.86 14.84
N THR A 39 5.52 4.13 14.57
CA THR A 39 6.62 3.73 15.45
C THR A 39 7.58 4.90 15.67
N MET A 40 8.11 5.02 16.89
CA MET A 40 9.07 6.05 17.25
C MET A 40 10.14 5.54 18.22
N GLN A 41 11.36 6.03 18.04
CA GLN A 41 12.44 5.88 19.00
C GLN A 41 12.24 6.81 20.21
N VAL A 42 12.37 6.26 21.42
CA VAL A 42 12.37 7.03 22.68
C VAL A 42 13.45 8.12 22.66
N GLY A 43 13.07 9.33 23.05
CA GLY A 43 13.95 10.51 23.11
C GLY A 43 14.29 11.16 21.76
N LYS A 44 13.89 10.58 20.61
CA LYS A 44 14.04 11.22 19.29
C LYS A 44 12.86 12.15 19.03
N THR A 45 13.15 13.30 18.41
CA THR A 45 12.14 14.27 17.99
C THR A 45 11.57 13.92 16.62
N TYR A 46 10.25 14.03 16.48
CA TYR A 46 9.50 13.85 15.24
C TYR A 46 8.64 15.07 14.96
N SER A 47 8.62 15.52 13.70
CA SER A 47 7.71 16.57 13.27
C SER A 47 6.38 15.96 12.84
N VAL A 48 5.30 16.38 13.49
CA VAL A 48 3.93 15.88 13.28
C VAL A 48 3.01 17.02 12.88
N SER A 49 1.85 16.68 12.34
CA SER A 49 0.83 17.68 12.05
C SER A 49 -0.59 17.19 12.30
N VAL A 50 -1.49 18.12 12.59
CA VAL A 50 -2.93 17.88 12.76
C VAL A 50 -3.71 19.01 12.09
N THR A 51 -4.70 18.67 11.28
CA THR A 51 -5.49 19.62 10.49
C THR A 51 -6.95 19.59 10.92
N TYR A 52 -7.50 20.78 11.14
CA TYR A 52 -8.92 20.99 11.46
C TYR A 52 -9.56 22.00 10.52
N LYS A 53 -10.85 21.83 10.24
CA LYS A 53 -11.70 22.80 9.55
C LYS A 53 -12.57 23.55 10.54
N ASN A 54 -12.65 24.88 10.39
CA ASN A 54 -13.58 25.69 11.15
C ASN A 54 -15.00 25.54 10.61
N THR A 55 -15.83 24.80 11.31
CA THR A 55 -17.26 24.61 10.96
C THR A 55 -18.20 25.51 11.76
N GLY A 56 -17.64 26.39 12.60
CA GLY A 56 -18.38 27.38 13.35
C GLY A 56 -18.77 28.60 12.51
N THR A 57 -19.42 29.56 13.18
CA THR A 57 -19.80 30.87 12.60
C THR A 57 -18.85 31.99 13.02
N THR A 58 -17.86 31.71 13.87
CA THR A 58 -16.83 32.66 14.33
C THR A 58 -15.42 32.24 13.90
N LYS A 59 -14.51 33.21 13.81
CA LYS A 59 -13.09 32.93 13.55
C LYS A 59 -12.45 32.25 14.76
N TRP A 60 -11.51 31.34 14.52
CA TRP A 60 -10.55 30.94 15.57
C TRP A 60 -9.44 31.97 15.66
N THR A 61 -9.03 32.32 16.88
CA THR A 61 -8.00 33.32 17.16
C THR A 61 -6.97 32.77 18.14
N SER A 62 -5.73 33.26 18.01
CA SER A 62 -4.62 32.92 18.89
C SER A 62 -4.98 33.13 20.37
N GLY A 63 -4.58 32.18 21.22
CA GLY A 63 -4.82 32.21 22.66
C GLY A 63 -6.22 31.76 23.10
N GLN A 64 -7.24 31.90 22.24
CA GLN A 64 -8.58 31.36 22.51
C GLN A 64 -8.75 29.93 21.99
N TYR A 65 -8.15 29.61 20.85
CA TYR A 65 -8.22 28.29 20.24
C TYR A 65 -6.83 27.69 20.13
N ARG A 66 -6.72 26.41 20.50
CA ARG A 66 -5.46 25.66 20.52
C ARG A 66 -5.72 24.17 20.39
N LEU A 67 -4.71 23.39 20.05
CA LEU A 67 -4.80 21.95 20.23
C LEU A 67 -4.52 21.60 21.70
N GLY A 68 -5.21 20.59 22.20
CA GLY A 68 -4.94 19.98 23.49
C GLY A 68 -4.72 18.48 23.38
N ALA A 69 -3.73 17.98 24.11
CA ALA A 69 -3.40 16.56 24.14
C ALA A 69 -4.52 15.76 24.82
N LEU A 70 -4.87 14.62 24.23
CA LEU A 70 -5.90 13.70 24.71
C LEU A 70 -5.31 12.28 24.90
N ARG A 71 -6.10 11.42 25.56
CA ARG A 71 -5.72 10.04 25.95
C ARG A 71 -4.37 9.93 26.67
N PRO A 72 -4.24 10.43 27.92
CA PRO A 72 -5.27 11.10 28.74
C PRO A 72 -5.46 12.59 28.42
N GLN A 73 -6.55 13.23 28.88
CA GLN A 73 -6.74 14.66 28.65
C GLN A 73 -5.65 15.51 29.34
N ASP A 74 -5.17 16.55 28.64
CA ASP A 74 -4.24 17.57 29.13
C ASP A 74 -2.89 17.01 29.62
N ASN A 75 -2.43 15.94 28.98
CA ASN A 75 -1.19 15.27 29.33
C ASN A 75 0.05 15.89 28.65
N GLY A 76 1.23 15.74 29.26
CA GLY A 76 2.51 16.19 28.70
C GLY A 76 3.33 15.12 27.96
N ARG A 77 2.74 13.96 27.61
CA ARG A 77 3.44 12.78 27.06
C ARG A 77 4.28 13.12 25.83
N TRP A 78 3.75 13.98 24.98
CA TRP A 78 4.34 14.36 23.69
C TRP A 78 5.23 15.61 23.76
N GLY A 79 5.60 16.04 24.98
CA GLY A 79 6.42 17.23 25.25
C GLY A 79 5.64 18.48 25.64
N SER A 80 4.35 18.56 25.26
CA SER A 80 3.44 19.64 25.68
C SER A 80 2.01 19.11 25.79
N ALA A 81 1.19 19.76 26.62
CA ALA A 81 -0.26 19.53 26.69
C ALA A 81 -1.05 20.42 25.72
N ARG A 82 -0.41 21.46 25.15
CA ARG A 82 -1.04 22.45 24.26
C ARG A 82 -0.14 22.79 23.07
N VAL A 83 -0.77 23.04 21.93
CA VAL A 83 -0.14 23.64 20.75
C VAL A 83 -0.96 24.86 20.35
N ASP A 84 -0.36 26.04 20.46
CA ASP A 84 -1.05 27.30 20.20
C ASP A 84 -1.26 27.54 18.71
N LEU A 85 -2.37 28.19 18.38
CA LEU A 85 -2.48 28.90 17.12
C LEU A 85 -1.49 30.10 17.17
N PRO A 86 -0.59 30.29 16.18
CA PRO A 86 0.42 31.34 16.26
C PRO A 86 -0.17 32.74 16.41
N PRO A 87 0.52 33.68 17.09
CA PRO A 87 0.05 35.05 17.27
C PRO A 87 -0.31 35.72 15.93
N GLY A 88 -1.49 36.32 15.86
CA GLY A 88 -1.98 37.03 14.67
C GLY A 88 -2.62 36.13 13.60
N VAL A 89 -2.58 34.80 13.75
CA VAL A 89 -3.32 33.88 12.88
C VAL A 89 -4.80 33.88 13.27
N GLU A 90 -5.66 34.05 12.26
CA GLU A 90 -7.10 33.86 12.38
C GLU A 90 -7.58 32.83 11.36
N VAL A 91 -8.39 31.86 11.80
CA VAL A 91 -8.97 30.84 10.91
C VAL A 91 -10.44 31.16 10.71
N ALA A 92 -10.79 31.63 9.51
CA ALA A 92 -12.17 32.00 9.16
C ALA A 92 -13.12 30.79 9.14
N PRO A 93 -14.44 30.99 9.30
CA PRO A 93 -15.43 29.96 9.02
C PRO A 93 -15.19 29.30 7.65
N ASN A 94 -15.30 27.98 7.61
CA ASN A 94 -15.00 27.08 6.50
C ASN A 94 -13.52 26.99 6.07
N ALA A 95 -12.60 27.74 6.69
CA ALA A 95 -11.18 27.57 6.42
C ALA A 95 -10.59 26.39 7.22
N GLU A 96 -9.56 25.77 6.65
CA GLU A 96 -8.76 24.75 7.32
C GLU A 96 -7.48 25.36 7.91
N TYR A 97 -6.96 24.75 8.97
CA TYR A 97 -5.65 25.10 9.53
C TYR A 97 -4.91 23.84 9.95
N THR A 98 -3.65 23.74 9.53
CA THR A 98 -2.73 22.67 9.90
C THR A 98 -1.78 23.16 10.98
N PHE A 99 -1.88 22.55 12.17
CA PHE A 99 -0.90 22.71 13.22
C PHE A 99 0.28 21.79 12.93
N THR A 100 1.49 22.34 12.82
CA THR A 100 2.74 21.58 12.70
C THR A 100 3.57 21.82 13.96
N PHE A 101 4.01 20.75 14.61
CA PHE A 101 4.75 20.81 15.86
C PHE A 101 5.65 19.58 16.03
N ASP A 102 6.63 19.71 16.91
CA ASP A 102 7.57 18.64 17.21
C ASP A 102 7.15 17.89 18.47
N VAL A 103 7.28 16.57 18.44
CA VAL A 103 7.01 15.69 19.57
C VAL A 103 8.20 14.82 19.89
N ALA A 104 8.40 14.55 21.18
CA ALA A 104 9.36 13.57 21.66
C ALA A 104 8.82 12.94 22.94
N VAL A 105 8.92 11.61 23.07
CA VAL A 105 8.63 10.93 24.33
C VAL A 105 9.96 10.64 25.02
N SER A 106 10.27 11.40 26.07
CA SER A 106 11.53 11.30 26.82
C SER A 106 11.55 10.15 27.84
N ASP A 107 10.36 9.74 28.33
CA ASP A 107 10.22 8.64 29.28
C ASP A 107 9.06 7.73 28.86
N ALA A 108 9.41 6.55 28.37
CA ALA A 108 8.45 5.55 27.88
C ALA A 108 7.53 5.00 29.00
N ARG A 109 7.83 5.23 30.28
CA ARG A 109 6.94 4.88 31.41
C ARG A 109 5.63 5.69 31.42
N SER A 110 5.56 6.77 30.65
CA SER A 110 4.32 7.53 30.43
C SER A 110 3.33 6.87 29.48
N CYS A 111 3.69 5.70 28.95
CA CYS A 111 2.93 4.92 27.99
C CYS A 111 2.62 3.52 28.51
N ASP A 112 1.72 2.83 27.82
CA ASP A 112 1.18 1.56 28.27
C ASP A 112 2.21 0.43 28.06
N ALA A 113 2.32 -0.45 29.05
CA ALA A 113 3.16 -1.63 28.94
C ALA A 113 2.56 -2.62 27.93
N THR A 114 3.39 -3.19 27.07
CA THR A 114 2.98 -4.27 26.17
C THR A 114 3.39 -5.63 26.75
N ALA A 115 3.04 -6.71 26.06
CA ALA A 115 3.58 -8.04 26.38
C ALA A 115 5.11 -8.12 26.19
N ASN A 116 5.70 -7.19 25.44
CA ASN A 116 7.13 -7.06 25.26
C ASN A 116 7.70 -5.98 26.21
N ALA A 117 8.64 -6.36 27.06
CA ALA A 117 9.17 -5.47 28.10
C ALA A 117 9.91 -4.24 27.52
N GLN A 118 10.42 -4.32 26.30
CA GLN A 118 11.18 -3.30 25.58
C GLN A 118 10.32 -2.41 24.67
N MET A 119 9.02 -2.71 24.51
CA MET A 119 8.05 -1.90 23.75
C MET A 119 7.04 -1.22 24.68
N ARG A 120 6.60 -0.03 24.29
CA ARG A 120 5.51 0.70 24.96
C ARG A 120 4.52 1.26 23.93
N ASP A 121 3.25 1.25 24.30
CA ASP A 121 2.16 1.72 23.45
C ASP A 121 1.71 3.11 23.89
N CYS A 122 1.79 4.08 22.99
CA CYS A 122 1.40 5.46 23.25
C CYS A 122 0.27 5.88 22.31
N TYR A 123 -0.84 6.33 22.88
CA TYR A 123 -1.88 6.96 22.09
C TYR A 123 -1.52 8.41 21.77
N PHE A 124 -1.45 8.72 20.47
CA PHE A 124 -1.37 10.07 19.92
C PHE A 124 -2.79 10.52 19.59
N GLN A 125 -3.30 11.49 20.35
CA GLN A 125 -4.59 12.11 20.09
C GLN A 125 -4.54 13.58 20.49
N TRP A 126 -5.02 14.45 19.61
CA TRP A 126 -5.06 15.90 19.83
C TRP A 126 -6.43 16.40 19.40
N GLY A 127 -7.10 17.11 20.30
CA GLY A 127 -8.39 17.75 20.04
C GLY A 127 -8.25 19.27 19.88
N LEU A 128 -9.12 19.90 19.11
CA LEU A 128 -9.21 21.36 19.10
C LEU A 128 -10.07 21.83 20.28
N VAL A 129 -9.52 22.72 21.10
CA VAL A 129 -10.18 23.27 22.29
C VAL A 129 -10.34 24.78 22.15
N GLN A 130 -11.53 25.26 22.53
CA GLN A 130 -11.74 26.66 22.87
C GLN A 130 -11.43 26.80 24.36
N GLU A 131 -10.29 27.40 24.68
CA GLU A 131 -9.71 27.35 26.01
C GLU A 131 -10.66 27.92 27.07
N TYR A 132 -10.78 27.20 28.19
CA TYR A 132 -11.69 27.48 29.31
C TYR A 132 -13.19 27.46 28.96
N VAL A 133 -13.56 27.00 27.76
CA VAL A 133 -14.96 26.90 27.31
C VAL A 133 -15.36 25.46 27.02
N GLN A 134 -14.79 24.85 25.97
CA GLN A 134 -15.21 23.53 25.49
C GLN A 134 -14.20 22.90 24.53
N TRP A 135 -14.22 21.57 24.44
CA TRP A 135 -13.60 20.83 23.34
C TRP A 135 -14.55 20.86 22.14
N LEU A 136 -14.02 21.21 20.97
CA LEU A 136 -14.81 21.33 19.74
C LEU A 136 -14.82 20.03 18.95
N ASP A 137 -13.71 19.31 18.96
CA ASP A 137 -13.52 18.01 18.31
C ASP A 137 -12.32 17.31 18.98
N SER A 138 -12.36 15.99 19.16
CA SER A 138 -11.32 15.21 19.84
C SER A 138 -10.20 14.69 18.93
N GLY A 139 -10.35 14.82 17.61
CA GLY A 139 -9.41 14.25 16.65
C GLY A 139 -9.33 12.73 16.70
N ALA A 140 -8.46 12.17 15.86
CA ALA A 140 -8.27 10.74 15.79
C ALA A 140 -7.22 10.25 16.78
N SER A 141 -7.43 9.03 17.28
CA SER A 141 -6.49 8.33 18.16
C SER A 141 -5.64 7.38 17.33
N THR A 142 -4.33 7.62 17.28
CA THR A 142 -3.36 6.72 16.63
C THR A 142 -2.51 6.04 17.68
N LEU A 143 -2.37 4.71 17.57
CA LEU A 143 -1.41 3.95 18.36
C LEU A 143 -0.01 4.16 17.78
N VAL A 144 0.92 4.59 18.64
CA VAL A 144 2.34 4.75 18.32
C VAL A 144 3.15 3.82 19.22
N GLU A 145 3.85 2.88 18.62
CA GLU A 145 4.76 1.98 19.33
C GLU A 145 6.10 2.69 19.59
N LEU A 146 6.52 2.71 20.85
CA LEU A 146 7.81 3.21 21.29
C LEU A 146 8.78 2.08 21.58
N PHE A 147 10.02 2.28 21.17
CA PHE A 147 11.09 1.34 21.44
C PHE A 147 12.47 2.02 21.43
N ASN A 148 13.50 1.28 21.85
CA ASN A 148 14.88 1.74 21.87
C ASN A 148 15.62 1.34 20.58
N ALA A 149 16.39 2.26 20.01
CA ALA A 149 17.20 2.04 18.80
C ALA A 149 18.61 2.64 18.96
N PRO A 150 19.47 2.02 19.80
CA PRO A 150 20.78 2.57 20.18
C PRO A 150 21.73 2.66 18.99
N ALA A 151 22.59 3.68 18.96
CA ALA A 151 23.58 3.80 17.89
C ALA A 151 24.67 2.72 18.03
N VAL A 152 24.55 1.64 17.25
CA VAL A 152 25.54 0.55 17.20
C VAL A 152 26.22 0.49 15.83
N ARG A 153 27.47 -0.01 15.80
CA ARG A 153 28.21 -0.28 14.57
C ARG A 153 28.55 -1.76 14.49
N SER A 154 28.41 -2.31 13.30
CA SER A 154 28.84 -3.68 13.00
C SER A 154 30.35 -3.82 13.03
N LEU A 155 30.81 -5.00 13.41
CA LEU A 155 32.21 -5.42 13.29
C LEU A 155 32.46 -6.23 11.99
N ALA A 156 31.46 -6.33 11.11
CA ALA A 156 31.52 -7.07 9.85
C ALA A 156 31.15 -6.16 8.67
N PRO A 157 32.01 -5.19 8.26
CA PRO A 157 31.67 -4.25 7.20
C PRO A 157 31.36 -4.96 5.86
N PRO A 158 30.50 -4.38 5.01
CA PRO A 158 30.19 -4.89 3.67
C PRO A 158 31.45 -5.13 2.83
N ILE A 159 31.62 -6.34 2.28
CA ILE A 159 32.76 -6.68 1.40
C ILE A 159 32.58 -6.18 -0.05
N ALA A 160 31.35 -5.81 -0.40
CA ALA A 160 30.97 -5.24 -1.70
C ALA A 160 29.75 -4.32 -1.48
N PRO A 161 29.53 -3.30 -2.34
CA PRO A 161 28.33 -2.49 -2.28
C PRO A 161 27.08 -3.29 -2.71
N PRO A 162 25.87 -2.88 -2.29
CA PRO A 162 24.63 -3.45 -2.79
C PRO A 162 24.50 -3.30 -4.31
N VAL A 163 23.80 -4.24 -4.95
CA VAL A 163 23.56 -4.19 -6.39
C VAL A 163 22.60 -3.03 -6.69
N THR A 164 22.96 -2.17 -7.64
CA THR A 164 22.07 -1.10 -8.08
C THR A 164 20.86 -1.67 -8.81
N VAL A 165 19.69 -1.13 -8.51
CA VAL A 165 18.42 -1.50 -9.16
C VAL A 165 17.77 -0.29 -9.81
N ASP A 166 16.90 -0.53 -10.80
CA ASP A 166 16.11 0.53 -11.43
C ASP A 166 14.96 0.95 -10.50
N PRO A 167 14.91 2.20 -10.00
CA PRO A 167 13.81 2.67 -9.16
C PRO A 167 12.43 2.52 -9.80
N ALA A 168 12.32 2.58 -11.13
CA ALA A 168 11.04 2.45 -11.83
C ALA A 168 10.42 1.04 -11.71
N ALA A 169 11.23 0.04 -11.35
CA ALA A 169 10.76 -1.33 -11.10
C ALA A 169 10.01 -1.47 -9.76
N PHE A 170 10.07 -0.49 -8.87
CA PHE A 170 9.48 -0.53 -7.51
C PHE A 170 8.22 0.33 -7.36
N SER A 171 7.61 0.73 -8.48
CA SER A 171 6.37 1.50 -8.50
C SER A 171 5.16 0.64 -8.10
N ALA A 172 4.05 1.29 -7.75
CA ALA A 172 2.81 0.59 -7.39
C ALA A 172 2.28 -0.32 -8.52
N ALA A 173 2.56 0.06 -9.77
CA ALA A 173 2.17 -0.72 -10.95
C ALA A 173 3.17 -1.84 -11.29
N SER A 174 4.45 -1.65 -11.00
CA SER A 174 5.53 -2.55 -11.43
C SER A 174 5.91 -3.59 -10.39
N PHE A 175 5.58 -3.40 -9.11
CA PHE A 175 5.95 -4.33 -8.04
C PHE A 175 4.73 -4.66 -7.18
N ARG A 176 4.12 -5.81 -7.47
CA ARG A 176 2.92 -6.32 -6.79
C ARG A 176 3.21 -7.73 -6.33
N GLY A 177 3.31 -7.94 -5.02
CA GLY A 177 3.70 -9.24 -4.50
C GLY A 177 2.93 -9.71 -3.30
N ALA A 178 3.35 -10.89 -2.82
CA ALA A 178 2.81 -11.52 -1.63
C ALA A 178 3.87 -12.34 -0.92
N ASN A 179 3.74 -12.42 0.40
CA ASN A 179 4.52 -13.33 1.23
C ASN A 179 3.88 -14.72 1.19
N VAL A 180 4.70 -15.74 0.99
CA VAL A 180 4.30 -17.15 0.84
C VAL A 180 4.96 -18.00 1.93
N LEU A 181 4.12 -18.55 2.80
CA LEU A 181 4.56 -19.32 3.95
C LEU A 181 3.42 -20.18 4.50
N MET A 182 3.77 -21.27 5.19
CA MET A 182 2.80 -22.24 5.70
C MET A 182 2.67 -22.24 7.24
N GLN A 183 3.52 -21.50 7.96
CA GLN A 183 3.58 -21.50 9.44
C GLN A 183 3.71 -20.09 9.99
N THR A 184 3.13 -19.81 11.16
CA THR A 184 3.47 -18.62 11.96
C THR A 184 4.46 -18.98 13.05
N TYR A 185 5.09 -17.98 13.65
CA TYR A 185 5.95 -18.21 14.81
C TYR A 185 5.15 -18.74 16.01
N GLU A 186 3.87 -18.38 16.15
CA GLU A 186 2.97 -18.83 17.22
C GLU A 186 2.51 -20.30 17.07
N ASP A 187 2.33 -20.77 15.83
CA ASP A 187 1.75 -22.09 15.56
C ASP A 187 2.76 -23.15 15.06
N ASN A 188 4.05 -22.81 14.98
CA ASN A 188 5.12 -23.78 14.66
C ASN A 188 5.39 -24.74 15.84
N ARG A 189 4.44 -25.64 16.12
CA ARG A 189 4.54 -26.65 17.18
C ARG A 189 5.57 -27.74 16.89
N LEU A 190 6.07 -27.83 15.66
CA LEU A 190 6.83 -28.98 15.15
C LEU A 190 8.35 -28.76 15.04
N CYS A 191 8.86 -27.53 15.18
CA CYS A 191 10.26 -27.17 14.87
C CYS A 191 10.73 -27.75 13.53
N ASP A 192 9.94 -27.61 12.48
CA ASP A 192 10.24 -28.22 11.19
C ASP A 192 10.51 -27.14 10.16
N HIS A 193 11.75 -27.05 9.69
CA HIS A 193 12.18 -26.11 8.65
C HIS A 193 11.40 -26.28 7.35
N THR A 194 10.99 -27.51 7.01
CA THR A 194 10.29 -27.81 5.77
C THR A 194 8.79 -27.55 5.85
N ALA A 195 8.24 -27.43 7.06
CA ALA A 195 6.82 -27.16 7.27
C ALA A 195 6.42 -25.72 6.93
N TRP A 196 7.39 -24.80 6.80
CA TRP A 196 7.19 -23.42 6.37
C TRP A 196 6.97 -23.29 4.86
N LEU A 197 7.42 -24.29 4.10
CA LEU A 197 7.50 -24.23 2.64
C LEU A 197 6.24 -24.82 2.01
N PRO A 198 5.57 -24.10 1.08
CA PRO A 198 4.44 -24.64 0.34
C PRO A 198 4.89 -25.76 -0.61
N GLU A 199 4.04 -26.77 -0.77
CA GLU A 199 4.26 -27.89 -1.69
C GLU A 199 2.95 -28.40 -2.30
N GLY A 200 3.04 -29.25 -3.33
CA GLY A 200 1.89 -29.89 -3.94
C GLY A 200 0.79 -28.89 -4.33
N THR A 201 -0.45 -29.20 -3.91
CA THR A 201 -1.64 -28.39 -4.21
C THR A 201 -1.62 -27.02 -3.56
N ASP A 202 -0.92 -26.84 -2.44
CA ASP A 202 -0.81 -25.53 -1.79
C ASP A 202 0.06 -24.60 -2.62
N ALA A 203 1.18 -25.11 -3.14
CA ALA A 203 2.03 -24.37 -4.08
C ALA A 203 1.25 -24.03 -5.36
N ASP A 204 0.47 -24.96 -5.90
CA ASP A 204 -0.35 -24.72 -7.10
C ASP A 204 -1.38 -23.63 -6.87
N ALA A 205 -2.10 -23.66 -5.73
CA ALA A 205 -3.07 -22.64 -5.37
C ALA A 205 -2.42 -21.25 -5.23
N ILE A 206 -1.26 -21.17 -4.58
CA ILE A 206 -0.51 -19.91 -4.42
C ILE A 206 -0.11 -19.34 -5.79
N ILE A 207 0.46 -20.16 -6.67
CA ILE A 207 0.91 -19.71 -8.01
C ILE A 207 -0.30 -19.28 -8.86
N ASP A 208 -1.39 -20.04 -8.84
CA ASP A 208 -2.61 -19.72 -9.59
C ASP A 208 -3.21 -18.38 -9.15
N HIS A 209 -3.34 -18.17 -7.83
CA HIS A 209 -3.86 -16.92 -7.28
C HIS A 209 -2.90 -15.76 -7.52
N ALA A 210 -1.59 -15.95 -7.41
CA ALA A 210 -0.62 -14.90 -7.74
C ALA A 210 -0.80 -14.39 -9.18
N VAL A 211 -0.92 -15.30 -10.15
CA VAL A 211 -1.14 -14.96 -11.56
C VAL A 211 -2.50 -14.27 -11.76
N THR A 212 -3.58 -14.84 -11.21
CA THR A 212 -4.92 -14.26 -11.39
C THR A 212 -5.05 -12.90 -10.71
N MET A 213 -4.36 -12.68 -9.59
CA MET A 213 -4.30 -11.39 -8.90
C MET A 213 -3.41 -10.35 -9.61
N GLY A 214 -2.64 -10.77 -10.61
CA GLY A 214 -1.66 -9.93 -11.31
C GLY A 214 -0.49 -9.53 -10.41
N LEU A 215 -0.09 -10.42 -9.51
CA LEU A 215 1.17 -10.32 -8.77
C LEU A 215 2.32 -10.76 -9.69
N ASN A 216 3.52 -10.26 -9.43
CA ASN A 216 4.73 -10.59 -10.17
C ASN A 216 5.93 -10.96 -9.27
N VAL A 217 5.81 -10.78 -7.96
CA VAL A 217 6.85 -11.12 -6.99
C VAL A 217 6.26 -11.94 -5.84
N LEU A 218 6.93 -13.03 -5.46
CA LEU A 218 6.62 -13.82 -4.27
C LEU A 218 7.78 -13.76 -3.30
N ARG A 219 7.54 -13.46 -2.02
CA ARG A 219 8.56 -13.44 -0.97
C ARG A 219 8.41 -14.67 -0.08
N MET A 220 9.41 -15.54 -0.08
CA MET A 220 9.37 -16.82 0.62
C MET A 220 10.37 -16.84 1.77
N ALA A 221 9.86 -16.97 2.99
CA ALA A 221 10.70 -17.16 4.16
C ALA A 221 11.25 -18.59 4.21
N VAL A 222 12.58 -18.73 4.26
CA VAL A 222 13.25 -20.03 4.34
C VAL A 222 14.03 -20.10 5.65
N ILE A 223 13.55 -20.96 6.56
CA ILE A 223 14.22 -21.19 7.84
C ILE A 223 15.39 -22.14 7.62
N LEU A 224 16.62 -21.63 7.67
CA LEU A 224 17.84 -22.41 7.41
C LEU A 224 18.13 -23.40 8.55
N PRO A 225 18.41 -24.68 8.23
CA PRO A 225 18.81 -25.65 9.23
C PRO A 225 20.15 -25.31 9.89
N PRO A 226 20.26 -25.33 11.23
CA PRO A 226 21.54 -25.13 11.90
C PRO A 226 22.41 -26.38 11.81
N LYS A 227 23.73 -26.21 11.83
CA LYS A 227 24.71 -27.29 11.89
C LYS A 227 24.49 -28.19 13.11
N THR A 228 24.19 -27.57 14.25
CA THR A 228 23.92 -28.25 15.52
C THR A 228 22.46 -28.01 15.92
N PRO A 229 21.58 -29.02 15.77
CA PRO A 229 20.22 -29.02 16.30
C PRO A 229 20.17 -28.66 17.79
N GLY A 230 19.13 -27.95 18.21
CA GLY A 230 18.86 -27.63 19.62
C GLY A 230 18.17 -28.74 20.41
N ALA A 231 18.03 -28.55 21.73
CA ALA A 231 17.08 -29.29 22.56
C ALA A 231 15.94 -28.36 23.03
N PRO A 232 14.65 -28.78 23.10
CA PRO A 232 13.53 -27.88 23.37
C PRO A 232 13.64 -27.09 24.69
N ALA A 233 14.40 -27.61 25.66
CA ALA A 233 14.67 -26.98 26.95
C ALA A 233 15.58 -25.73 26.87
N ASP A 234 16.32 -25.55 25.77
CA ASP A 234 17.23 -24.43 25.56
C ASP A 234 16.49 -23.13 25.16
N TRP A 235 15.19 -23.22 24.82
CA TRP A 235 14.47 -22.15 24.12
C TRP A 235 13.20 -21.66 24.79
N ILE A 236 12.76 -22.22 25.93
CA ILE A 236 11.48 -21.86 26.55
C ILE A 236 11.48 -20.36 26.81
N PRO A 237 10.74 -19.56 26.01
CA PRO A 237 10.74 -18.14 26.22
C PRO A 237 10.00 -17.90 27.54
N ALA A 238 10.49 -16.93 28.34
CA ALA A 238 9.73 -16.46 29.51
C ALA A 238 8.35 -15.89 29.11
N SER A 239 8.14 -15.64 27.81
CA SER A 239 6.88 -15.20 27.22
C SER A 239 5.85 -16.33 27.16
N SER A 240 4.74 -16.12 27.88
CA SER A 240 3.55 -16.99 27.83
C SER A 240 2.94 -17.12 26.42
N ARG A 241 3.18 -16.15 25.52
CA ARG A 241 2.70 -16.17 24.12
C ARG A 241 3.37 -17.28 23.29
N TYR A 242 4.63 -17.58 23.57
CA TYR A 242 5.44 -18.50 22.75
C TYR A 242 5.82 -19.80 23.48
N GLN A 243 5.25 -20.04 24.66
CA GLN A 243 5.54 -21.23 25.48
C GLN A 243 5.23 -22.58 24.80
N ASN A 244 4.41 -22.57 23.73
CA ASN A 244 3.99 -23.76 22.98
C ASN A 244 4.75 -23.93 21.64
N VAL A 245 5.60 -22.97 21.28
CA VAL A 245 6.46 -23.10 20.09
C VAL A 245 7.43 -24.23 20.36
N CYS A 246 7.57 -25.17 19.42
CA CYS A 246 8.50 -26.28 19.60
C CYS A 246 8.22 -27.22 20.80
N ALA A 247 6.97 -27.30 21.26
CA ALA A 247 6.62 -27.95 22.53
C ALA A 247 6.09 -29.41 22.42
N ASP A 248 6.05 -30.03 21.23
CA ASP A 248 5.61 -31.43 21.07
C ASP A 248 6.69 -32.40 21.58
N PRO A 249 6.50 -33.10 22.72
CA PRO A 249 7.51 -34.01 23.27
C PRO A 249 7.64 -35.31 22.48
N GLY A 250 6.68 -35.63 21.59
CA GLY A 250 6.68 -36.82 20.75
C GLY A 250 7.45 -36.66 19.43
N LYS A 251 7.81 -35.43 19.07
CA LYS A 251 8.65 -35.14 17.90
C LYS A 251 9.98 -34.55 18.34
N LYS A 252 11.09 -35.21 17.99
CA LYS A 252 12.42 -34.65 18.21
C LYS A 252 12.54 -33.36 17.41
N GLU A 253 13.04 -32.30 18.05
CA GLU A 253 13.51 -31.10 17.39
C GLU A 253 14.36 -31.52 16.17
N TRP A 254 14.05 -31.00 14.99
CA TRP A 254 14.88 -31.19 13.79
C TRP A 254 14.98 -32.63 13.25
N GLY A 255 14.11 -33.55 13.69
CA GLY A 255 14.21 -34.96 13.33
C GLY A 255 15.50 -35.60 13.86
N ALA A 256 15.61 -36.92 13.83
CA ALA A 256 16.88 -37.60 14.14
C ALA A 256 17.93 -37.46 13.01
N GLU A 257 17.71 -36.54 12.06
CA GLU A 257 18.47 -36.41 10.81
C GLU A 257 19.56 -35.35 10.92
N THR A 258 20.66 -35.54 10.20
CA THR A 258 21.73 -34.55 10.14
C THR A 258 21.28 -33.32 9.36
N SER A 259 21.76 -32.14 9.77
CA SER A 259 21.49 -30.84 9.12
C SER A 259 21.69 -30.86 7.60
N SER A 260 22.68 -31.61 7.11
CA SER A 260 22.93 -31.81 5.68
C SER A 260 21.81 -32.54 4.92
N THR A 261 21.16 -33.53 5.54
CA THR A 261 20.07 -34.30 4.93
C THR A 261 18.80 -33.47 4.87
N VAL A 262 18.46 -32.79 5.99
CA VAL A 262 17.31 -31.88 6.08
C VAL A 262 17.44 -30.72 5.08
N LEU A 263 18.64 -30.13 4.98
CA LEU A 263 18.91 -29.07 4.01
C LEU A 263 18.75 -29.55 2.57
N THR A 264 19.42 -30.64 2.20
CA THR A 264 19.49 -31.07 0.79
C THR A 264 18.19 -31.72 0.32
N ARG A 265 17.63 -32.67 1.10
CA ARG A 265 16.43 -33.41 0.68
C ARG A 265 15.13 -32.68 1.02
N GLY A 266 15.11 -31.92 2.11
CA GLY A 266 13.93 -31.20 2.57
C GLY A 266 13.84 -29.79 1.98
N VAL A 267 14.68 -28.88 2.47
CA VAL A 267 14.57 -27.45 2.18
C VAL A 267 14.85 -27.12 0.71
N ILE A 268 16.03 -27.51 0.19
CA ILE A 268 16.43 -27.19 -1.20
C ILE A 268 15.44 -27.79 -2.20
N THR A 269 15.05 -29.06 -2.05
CA THR A 269 14.09 -29.71 -2.97
C THR A 269 12.73 -28.99 -3.00
N LYS A 270 12.18 -28.62 -1.84
CA LYS A 270 10.88 -27.93 -1.77
C LYS A 270 10.94 -26.53 -2.36
N VAL A 271 11.99 -25.76 -2.04
CA VAL A 271 12.19 -24.43 -2.62
C VAL A 271 12.37 -24.53 -4.13
N GLN A 272 13.16 -25.48 -4.63
CA GLN A 272 13.36 -25.70 -6.07
C GLN A 272 12.03 -25.98 -6.77
N SER A 273 11.23 -26.93 -6.25
CA SER A 273 9.91 -27.26 -6.80
C SER A 273 8.98 -26.03 -6.89
N PHE A 274 8.97 -25.19 -5.84
CA PHE A 274 8.18 -23.97 -5.86
C PHE A 274 8.71 -22.93 -6.85
N MET A 275 10.03 -22.71 -6.88
CA MET A 275 10.66 -21.75 -7.79
C MET A 275 10.51 -22.16 -9.26
N ASP A 276 10.54 -23.45 -9.58
CA ASP A 276 10.26 -23.97 -10.93
C ASP A 276 8.82 -23.64 -11.36
N LYS A 277 7.84 -23.81 -10.46
CA LYS A 277 6.44 -23.43 -10.73
C LYS A 277 6.29 -21.92 -10.89
N ALA A 278 6.96 -21.13 -10.06
CA ALA A 278 6.98 -19.67 -10.16
C ALA A 278 7.58 -19.22 -11.50
N ASP A 279 8.70 -19.81 -11.91
CA ASP A 279 9.36 -19.48 -13.18
C ASP A 279 8.47 -19.82 -14.39
N ALA A 280 7.85 -21.01 -14.37
CA ALA A 280 6.92 -21.43 -15.42
C ALA A 280 5.70 -20.49 -15.52
N ALA A 281 5.31 -19.85 -14.43
CA ALA A 281 4.25 -18.85 -14.37
C ALA A 281 4.73 -17.41 -14.67
N GLY A 282 6.03 -17.19 -14.89
CA GLY A 282 6.61 -15.87 -15.11
C GLY A 282 6.73 -15.00 -13.85
N LEU A 283 6.65 -15.61 -12.66
CA LEU A 283 6.77 -14.94 -11.38
C LEU A 283 8.24 -14.91 -10.93
N LYS A 284 8.61 -13.85 -10.23
CA LYS A 284 9.92 -13.73 -9.56
C LYS A 284 9.79 -14.02 -8.07
N VAL A 285 10.87 -14.49 -7.46
CA VAL A 285 10.90 -14.93 -6.06
C VAL A 285 12.01 -14.22 -5.28
N ILE A 286 11.66 -13.63 -4.15
CA ILE A 286 12.61 -13.17 -3.13
C ILE A 286 12.75 -14.29 -2.11
N LEU A 287 13.97 -14.78 -1.90
CA LEU A 287 14.26 -15.78 -0.88
C LEU A 287 14.78 -15.09 0.39
N VAL A 288 14.09 -15.30 1.50
CA VAL A 288 14.54 -14.80 2.81
C VAL A 288 15.43 -15.84 3.47
N LEU A 289 16.63 -15.43 3.86
CA LEU A 289 17.58 -16.24 4.61
C LEU A 289 17.28 -16.10 6.11
N ASP A 290 16.39 -16.94 6.64
CA ASP A 290 15.99 -16.88 8.05
C ASP A 290 16.53 -18.08 8.85
N GLY A 291 16.24 -18.15 10.16
CA GLY A 291 16.68 -19.23 11.05
C GLY A 291 17.83 -18.87 11.99
N TYR A 292 18.33 -17.62 11.93
CA TYR A 292 19.33 -17.09 12.84
C TYR A 292 18.86 -15.77 13.47
N THR A 293 19.55 -15.29 14.51
CA THR A 293 19.25 -13.98 15.11
C THR A 293 20.51 -13.20 15.50
N LYS A 294 21.37 -13.78 16.35
CA LYS A 294 22.63 -13.16 16.81
C LYS A 294 23.84 -13.79 16.11
N TYR A 295 25.01 -13.16 16.21
CA TYR A 295 26.18 -13.61 15.46
C TYR A 295 26.70 -14.97 15.95
N ASP A 296 26.94 -15.10 17.25
CA ASP A 296 27.58 -16.25 17.91
C ASP A 296 26.80 -16.74 19.15
N ALA A 297 25.58 -16.23 19.33
CA ALA A 297 24.69 -16.62 20.41
C ALA A 297 23.33 -17.03 19.83
N ASN A 298 22.64 -17.90 20.56
CA ASN A 298 21.27 -18.23 20.22
C ASN A 298 20.32 -17.20 20.82
N CYS A 299 19.17 -17.05 20.18
CA CYS A 299 18.07 -16.23 20.66
C CYS A 299 16.81 -17.00 20.26
N TYR A 300 16.12 -17.54 21.26
CA TYR A 300 15.02 -18.50 21.10
C TYR A 300 15.36 -19.65 20.12
N TRP A 301 14.36 -20.32 19.54
CA TRP A 301 14.56 -21.45 18.62
C TRP A 301 15.36 -21.10 17.35
N LYS A 302 15.52 -19.81 16.98
CA LYS A 302 16.48 -19.37 15.95
C LYS A 302 17.91 -19.37 16.51
N LYS A 303 18.85 -19.89 15.72
CA LYS A 303 20.24 -20.12 16.16
C LYS A 303 21.13 -18.90 15.93
N SER A 304 22.43 -19.08 16.14
CA SER A 304 23.42 -18.10 15.73
C SER A 304 23.64 -18.11 14.21
N PHE A 305 24.13 -17.00 13.65
CA PHE A 305 24.64 -16.97 12.28
C PHE A 305 25.69 -18.06 12.06
N LEU A 306 26.61 -18.25 13.02
CA LEU A 306 27.65 -19.28 12.93
C LEU A 306 27.08 -20.71 12.79
N ASP A 307 25.93 -20.99 13.41
CA ASP A 307 25.28 -22.29 13.31
C ASP A 307 24.64 -22.52 11.94
N VAL A 308 24.04 -21.50 11.32
CA VAL A 308 23.34 -21.65 10.03
C VAL A 308 24.22 -21.36 8.82
N ARG A 309 25.41 -20.77 9.01
CA ARG A 309 26.28 -20.29 7.93
C ARG A 309 26.55 -21.33 6.85
N ASP A 310 26.89 -22.56 7.24
CA ASP A 310 27.24 -23.61 6.27
C ASP A 310 26.00 -24.02 5.44
N SER A 311 24.81 -24.01 6.05
CA SER A 311 23.54 -24.26 5.35
C SER A 311 23.16 -23.10 4.43
N ALA A 312 23.37 -21.86 4.88
CA ALA A 312 23.15 -20.66 4.08
C ALA A 312 24.04 -20.65 2.84
N ASP A 313 25.33 -20.96 2.98
CA ASP A 313 26.29 -21.01 1.87
C ASP A 313 25.86 -22.02 0.80
N ALA A 314 25.45 -23.23 1.22
CA ALA A 314 24.94 -24.25 0.30
C ALA A 314 23.62 -23.82 -0.37
N PHE A 315 22.71 -23.20 0.37
CA PHE A 315 21.43 -22.69 -0.14
C PHE A 315 21.63 -21.59 -1.19
N ILE A 316 22.49 -20.60 -0.90
CA ILE A 316 22.84 -19.52 -1.83
C ILE A 316 23.44 -20.10 -3.12
N LYS A 317 24.39 -21.04 -3.00
CA LYS A 317 25.00 -21.68 -4.17
C LYS A 317 24.00 -22.46 -5.02
N ALA A 318 22.98 -23.05 -4.41
CA ALA A 318 21.93 -23.78 -5.12
C ALA A 318 21.05 -22.85 -5.98
N PHE A 319 20.67 -21.68 -5.45
CA PHE A 319 19.64 -20.84 -6.07
C PHE A 319 20.15 -19.58 -6.78
N LYS A 320 21.41 -19.16 -6.58
CA LYS A 320 21.95 -17.94 -7.22
C LYS A 320 21.89 -17.90 -8.74
N SER A 321 21.69 -19.03 -9.40
CA SER A 321 21.57 -19.13 -10.87
C SER A 321 20.13 -19.42 -11.33
N HIS A 322 19.18 -19.52 -10.40
CA HIS A 322 17.80 -19.84 -10.72
C HIS A 322 17.12 -18.64 -11.38
N HIS A 323 16.49 -18.84 -12.53
CA HIS A 323 15.95 -17.73 -13.33
C HIS A 323 14.83 -16.95 -12.61
N ALA A 324 14.01 -17.61 -11.79
CA ALA A 324 13.01 -16.95 -10.95
C ALA A 324 13.58 -16.13 -9.77
N LEU A 325 14.84 -16.27 -9.37
CA LEU A 325 15.38 -15.50 -8.24
C LEU A 325 15.40 -14.01 -8.57
N LEU A 326 14.73 -13.20 -7.74
CA LEU A 326 14.73 -11.73 -7.84
C LEU A 326 15.83 -11.13 -6.99
N ALA A 327 15.86 -11.51 -5.71
CA ALA A 327 16.68 -10.88 -4.69
C ALA A 327 16.83 -11.81 -3.48
N TRP A 328 17.84 -11.51 -2.66
CA TRP A 328 18.03 -12.09 -1.34
C TRP A 328 17.51 -11.12 -0.28
N ASP A 329 16.54 -11.57 0.51
CA ASP A 329 16.23 -10.89 1.76
C ASP A 329 17.12 -11.49 2.85
N ILE A 330 18.05 -10.69 3.37
CA ILE A 330 19.12 -11.18 4.24
C ILE A 330 18.56 -11.70 5.56
N MET A 331 17.46 -11.11 6.06
CA MET A 331 16.76 -11.60 7.24
C MET A 331 15.37 -10.97 7.39
N ASN A 332 14.40 -11.78 7.85
CA ASN A 332 13.08 -11.32 8.25
C ASN A 332 13.12 -10.65 9.64
N GLU A 333 12.87 -9.34 9.69
CA GLU A 333 12.70 -8.52 10.90
C GLU A 333 13.74 -8.82 11.99
N PRO A 334 15.04 -8.62 11.71
CA PRO A 334 16.11 -9.05 12.59
C PRO A 334 15.99 -8.47 14.01
N MET A 335 15.70 -7.17 14.12
CA MET A 335 15.60 -6.53 15.44
C MET A 335 14.23 -6.72 16.07
N TRP A 336 13.14 -6.65 15.29
CA TRP A 336 11.82 -6.98 15.83
C TRP A 336 11.80 -8.38 16.45
N ASN A 337 12.34 -9.39 15.76
CA ASN A 337 12.41 -10.76 16.27
C ASN A 337 13.27 -10.84 17.53
N ALA A 338 14.48 -10.30 17.51
CA ALA A 338 15.33 -10.31 18.70
C ALA A 338 14.66 -9.65 19.91
N LEU A 339 13.89 -8.58 19.67
CA LEU A 339 13.13 -7.90 20.69
C LEU A 339 11.92 -8.74 21.16
N ALA A 340 11.12 -9.28 20.24
CA ALA A 340 9.91 -10.07 20.51
C ALA A 340 10.18 -11.29 21.40
N PHE A 341 11.39 -11.84 21.32
CA PHE A 341 11.84 -13.00 22.07
C PHE A 341 12.79 -12.65 23.24
N ASP A 342 12.79 -11.39 23.68
CA ASP A 342 13.53 -10.90 24.86
C ASP A 342 15.04 -11.18 24.80
N CYS A 343 15.67 -10.86 23.66
CA CYS A 343 17.10 -11.09 23.45
C CYS A 343 17.93 -9.79 23.43
N LEU A 344 17.31 -8.63 23.60
CA LEU A 344 17.96 -7.32 23.52
C LEU A 344 18.01 -6.66 24.91
N HIS A 345 19.06 -6.94 25.68
CA HIS A 345 19.24 -6.42 27.05
C HIS A 345 20.34 -5.36 27.16
N ALA A 346 21.26 -5.31 26.21
CA ALA A 346 22.34 -4.32 26.15
C ALA A 346 22.69 -3.94 24.70
N ASP A 347 23.38 -2.82 24.51
CA ASP A 347 23.85 -2.37 23.18
C ASP A 347 24.70 -3.44 22.45
N SER A 348 25.40 -4.30 23.20
CA SER A 348 26.13 -5.44 22.63
C SER A 348 25.23 -6.49 21.96
N ASP A 349 23.98 -6.64 22.42
CA ASP A 349 23.01 -7.53 21.77
C ASP A 349 22.58 -6.97 20.42
N TYR A 350 22.27 -5.68 20.35
CA TYR A 350 21.99 -4.99 19.10
C TYR A 350 23.18 -5.11 18.14
N ALA A 351 24.39 -4.85 18.62
CA ALA A 351 25.61 -5.02 17.81
C ALA A 351 25.79 -6.46 17.31
N SER A 352 25.41 -7.47 18.10
CA SER A 352 25.49 -8.88 17.69
C SER A 352 24.46 -9.23 16.61
N VAL A 353 23.24 -8.69 16.68
CA VAL A 353 22.22 -8.85 15.62
C VAL A 353 22.68 -8.17 14.33
N VAL A 354 23.14 -6.90 14.39
CA VAL A 354 23.67 -6.21 13.20
C VAL A 354 24.84 -6.99 12.58
N ARG A 355 25.77 -7.48 13.42
CA ARG A 355 26.90 -8.29 12.95
C ARG A 355 26.44 -9.58 12.26
N ALA A 356 25.39 -10.23 12.76
CA ALA A 356 24.83 -11.45 12.16
C ALA A 356 24.30 -11.18 10.74
N VAL A 357 23.47 -10.16 10.60
CA VAL A 357 22.86 -9.75 9.32
C VAL A 357 23.94 -9.34 8.32
N ASP A 358 24.89 -8.49 8.72
CA ASP A 358 25.99 -8.08 7.85
C ASP A 358 26.91 -9.26 7.44
N SER A 359 27.09 -10.22 8.34
CA SER A 359 27.87 -11.44 8.02
C SER A 359 27.13 -12.33 7.01
N MET A 360 25.81 -12.41 7.09
CA MET A 360 25.00 -13.10 6.08
C MET A 360 25.02 -12.36 4.75
N TYR A 361 24.91 -11.02 4.75
CA TYR A 361 25.10 -10.21 3.56
C TYR A 361 26.46 -10.48 2.89
N ASN A 362 27.53 -10.50 3.67
CA ASN A 362 28.88 -10.80 3.17
C ASN A 362 28.97 -12.23 2.60
N LEU A 363 28.29 -13.21 3.21
CA LEU A 363 28.22 -14.56 2.68
C LEU A 363 27.47 -14.62 1.33
N VAL A 364 26.38 -13.87 1.20
CA VAL A 364 25.68 -13.71 -0.09
C VAL A 364 26.62 -13.08 -1.10
N ARG A 365 27.24 -11.93 -0.80
CA ARG A 365 28.14 -11.24 -1.76
C ARG A 365 29.35 -12.07 -2.17
N ALA A 366 29.86 -12.92 -1.29
CA ALA A 366 30.96 -13.84 -1.62
C ALA A 366 30.55 -14.92 -2.65
N ASN A 367 29.25 -15.23 -2.74
CA ASN A 367 28.73 -16.29 -3.61
C ASN A 367 27.96 -15.75 -4.83
N ASP A 368 27.34 -14.58 -4.69
CA ASP A 368 26.42 -13.94 -5.64
C ASP A 368 26.62 -12.42 -5.64
N GLY A 369 27.21 -11.93 -6.72
CA GLY A 369 27.45 -10.50 -6.95
C GLY A 369 26.43 -9.83 -7.86
N VAL A 370 25.36 -10.51 -8.28
CA VAL A 370 24.43 -10.02 -9.31
C VAL A 370 23.02 -9.77 -8.81
N HIS A 371 22.54 -10.53 -7.82
CA HIS A 371 21.19 -10.32 -7.31
C HIS A 371 21.14 -9.18 -6.28
N PRO A 372 20.08 -8.35 -6.31
CA PRO A 372 19.76 -7.39 -5.26
C PRO A 372 19.62 -8.03 -3.88
N THR A 373 19.75 -7.20 -2.86
CA THR A 373 19.57 -7.52 -1.44
C THR A 373 18.56 -6.59 -0.78
N THR A 374 17.90 -7.07 0.26
CA THR A 374 17.09 -6.26 1.19
C THR A 374 17.16 -6.83 2.60
N VAL A 375 16.65 -6.09 3.58
CA VAL A 375 16.36 -6.58 4.92
C VAL A 375 14.93 -6.14 5.27
N GLY A 376 14.03 -7.09 5.47
CA GLY A 376 12.70 -6.82 6.00
C GLY A 376 12.78 -6.38 7.47
N GLU A 377 12.15 -5.27 7.85
CA GLU A 377 12.15 -4.80 9.24
C GLU A 377 10.87 -4.00 9.54
N ALA A 378 10.29 -4.20 10.73
CA ALA A 378 8.99 -3.63 11.08
C ALA A 378 9.11 -2.23 11.72
N GLN A 379 10.09 -2.02 12.60
CA GLN A 379 10.18 -0.73 13.29
C GLN A 379 11.05 0.27 12.54
N LEU A 380 10.45 1.44 12.22
CA LEU A 380 11.05 2.40 11.30
C LEU A 380 12.42 2.94 11.78
N PRO A 381 12.60 3.34 13.05
CA PRO A 381 13.93 3.72 13.55
C PRO A 381 15.05 2.65 13.52
N LEU A 382 14.74 1.37 13.26
CA LEU A 382 15.74 0.29 13.13
C LEU A 382 16.23 0.14 11.70
N LEU A 383 15.49 0.67 10.71
CA LEU A 383 15.84 0.61 9.29
C LEU A 383 17.23 1.18 8.97
N LYS A 384 17.70 2.14 9.78
CA LYS A 384 19.03 2.76 9.65
C LYS A 384 20.20 1.77 9.67
N TYR A 385 20.05 0.59 10.27
CA TYR A 385 21.12 -0.40 10.32
C TYR A 385 21.32 -1.13 8.98
N TRP A 386 20.32 -1.13 8.10
CA TRP A 386 20.28 -2.01 6.93
C TRP A 386 20.58 -1.27 5.63
N LYS A 387 20.57 0.07 5.63
CA LYS A 387 20.71 0.89 4.43
C LYS A 387 21.98 0.62 3.62
N ASP A 388 23.08 0.24 4.27
CA ASP A 388 24.38 0.05 3.61
C ASP A 388 24.53 -1.35 2.97
N ILE A 389 23.57 -2.25 3.22
CA ILE A 389 23.52 -3.62 2.68
C ILE A 389 22.27 -3.90 1.84
N SER A 390 21.36 -2.93 1.71
CA SER A 390 20.10 -3.05 0.98
C SER A 390 20.18 -2.37 -0.39
N SER A 391 19.82 -3.10 -1.44
CA SER A 391 19.65 -2.61 -2.80
C SER A 391 18.32 -1.85 -2.97
N PHE A 392 17.32 -2.26 -2.20
CA PHE A 392 16.03 -1.59 -2.03
C PHE A 392 15.56 -1.80 -0.58
N ALA A 393 14.72 -0.92 -0.08
CA ALA A 393 14.11 -1.02 1.24
C ALA A 393 12.81 -1.83 1.18
N SER A 394 12.61 -2.76 2.11
CA SER A 394 11.37 -3.54 2.25
C SER A 394 10.81 -3.54 3.67
N PRO A 395 10.48 -2.39 4.28
CA PRO A 395 9.95 -2.33 5.63
C PRO A 395 8.57 -3.00 5.73
N HIS A 396 8.26 -3.52 6.90
CA HIS A 396 6.97 -4.13 7.21
C HIS A 396 6.10 -3.11 7.93
N LEU A 397 4.88 -2.89 7.44
CA LEU A 397 4.03 -1.80 7.85
C LEU A 397 2.65 -2.33 8.23
N TYR A 398 2.43 -2.48 9.54
CA TYR A 398 1.16 -2.91 10.10
C TYR A 398 0.52 -1.75 10.86
N ILE A 399 -0.40 -1.04 10.20
CA ILE A 399 -1.11 0.09 10.80
C ILE A 399 -2.29 -0.44 11.61
N ALA A 400 -2.34 -0.08 12.89
CA ALA A 400 -3.40 -0.49 13.80
C ALA A 400 -4.75 0.14 13.41
N ALA A 401 -5.70 -0.70 13.02
CA ALA A 401 -7.10 -0.36 12.78
C ALA A 401 -7.97 -1.58 13.08
N ASN A 402 -9.22 -1.38 13.51
CA ASN A 402 -10.13 -2.49 13.79
C ASN A 402 -11.60 -2.12 13.59
N SER A 403 -12.44 -3.11 13.33
CA SER A 403 -13.86 -2.97 13.03
C SER A 403 -14.69 -2.41 14.19
N ARG A 404 -14.19 -2.47 15.43
CA ARG A 404 -14.86 -1.88 16.61
C ARG A 404 -14.70 -0.37 16.70
N ASP A 405 -13.74 0.19 15.97
CA ASP A 405 -13.50 1.61 15.82
C ASP A 405 -13.43 1.97 14.34
N SER A 406 -14.58 2.16 13.71
CA SER A 406 -14.65 2.50 12.28
C SER A 406 -13.87 3.76 11.89
N ALA A 407 -13.61 4.68 12.83
CA ALA A 407 -12.80 5.88 12.56
C ALA A 407 -11.31 5.55 12.42
N SER A 408 -10.84 4.44 13.00
CA SER A 408 -9.46 3.96 12.85
C SER A 408 -9.11 3.58 11.40
N LEU A 409 -10.11 3.16 10.61
CA LEU A 409 -9.91 2.82 9.19
C LEU A 409 -9.46 4.03 8.36
N GLU A 410 -9.98 5.22 8.65
CA GLU A 410 -9.54 6.44 7.96
C GLU A 410 -8.10 6.82 8.29
N GLN A 411 -7.59 6.40 9.45
CA GLN A 411 -6.21 6.66 9.88
C GLN A 411 -5.17 5.90 9.06
N VAL A 412 -5.54 4.81 8.39
CA VAL A 412 -4.63 4.02 7.55
C VAL A 412 -3.90 4.92 6.56
N ASN A 413 -4.63 5.73 5.79
CA ASN A 413 -4.06 6.63 4.77
C ASN A 413 -3.02 7.62 5.37
N PHE A 414 -3.34 8.18 6.53
CA PHE A 414 -2.59 9.25 7.16
C PHE A 414 -1.31 8.73 7.82
N VAL A 415 -1.44 7.62 8.55
CA VAL A 415 -0.33 6.96 9.24
C VAL A 415 0.63 6.33 8.25
N GLU A 416 0.12 5.74 7.17
CA GLU A 416 0.93 5.22 6.07
C GLU A 416 1.79 6.31 5.45
N SER A 417 1.15 7.44 5.08
CA SER A 417 1.86 8.58 4.48
C SER A 417 2.97 9.12 5.39
N ALA A 418 2.74 9.16 6.71
CA ALA A 418 3.75 9.56 7.68
C ALA A 418 4.87 8.52 7.79
N ALA A 419 4.53 7.23 7.83
CA ALA A 419 5.49 6.13 7.86
C ALA A 419 6.41 6.14 6.63
N LEU A 420 5.87 6.31 5.42
CA LEU A 420 6.65 6.41 4.18
C LEU A 420 7.66 7.56 4.20
N ARG A 421 7.30 8.72 4.80
CA ARG A 421 8.22 9.84 4.98
C ARG A 421 9.36 9.48 5.93
N GLU A 422 9.05 8.85 7.06
CA GLU A 422 10.08 8.44 8.02
C GLU A 422 10.99 7.34 7.46
N MET A 423 10.45 6.39 6.70
CA MET A 423 11.24 5.38 5.97
C MET A 423 12.26 6.05 5.04
N ARG A 424 11.83 7.04 4.25
CA ARG A 424 12.73 7.82 3.38
C ARG A 424 13.79 8.61 4.16
N ARG A 425 13.50 9.05 5.39
CA ARG A 425 14.50 9.70 6.26
C ARG A 425 15.56 8.71 6.76
N GLU A 426 15.15 7.49 7.12
CA GLU A 426 16.06 6.48 7.69
C GLU A 426 16.93 5.80 6.61
N TYR A 427 16.35 5.44 5.46
CA TYR A 427 17.09 4.84 4.33
C TYR A 427 17.77 5.86 3.42
N GLY A 428 17.22 7.08 3.32
CA GLY A 428 17.58 8.07 2.31
C GLY A 428 16.74 7.96 1.03
N SER A 429 16.59 9.06 0.31
CA SER A 429 15.70 9.16 -0.86
C SER A 429 16.18 8.44 -2.12
N ALA A 430 17.43 7.97 -2.14
CA ALA A 430 18.01 7.29 -3.29
C ALA A 430 17.73 5.78 -3.31
N VAL A 431 17.36 5.19 -2.18
CA VAL A 431 17.07 3.74 -2.08
C VAL A 431 15.61 3.51 -2.50
N PRO A 432 15.35 2.68 -3.53
CA PRO A 432 13.99 2.33 -3.91
C PRO A 432 13.26 1.63 -2.77
N LEU A 433 11.95 1.82 -2.67
CA LEU A 433 11.14 1.38 -1.54
C LEU A 433 9.94 0.57 -2.04
N VAL A 434 9.75 -0.60 -1.44
CA VAL A 434 8.55 -1.44 -1.52
C VAL A 434 8.06 -1.71 -0.09
N ILE A 435 6.75 -1.73 0.16
CA ILE A 435 6.27 -2.25 1.47
C ILE A 435 6.44 -3.77 1.46
N GLY A 436 7.29 -4.28 2.35
CA GLY A 436 7.68 -5.69 2.39
C GLY A 436 6.61 -6.61 2.95
N GLU A 437 5.82 -6.09 3.88
CA GLU A 437 4.66 -6.77 4.46
C GLU A 437 3.63 -5.72 4.90
N PHE A 438 2.36 -6.01 4.67
CA PHE A 438 1.24 -5.32 5.29
C PHE A 438 0.02 -6.26 5.30
N GLY A 439 -0.90 -6.02 6.22
CA GLY A 439 -2.13 -6.79 6.31
C GLY A 439 -2.96 -6.40 7.53
N SER A 440 -4.15 -6.99 7.63
CA SER A 440 -5.04 -6.83 8.77
C SER A 440 -5.53 -8.20 9.21
N ALA A 441 -5.53 -8.42 10.52
CA ALA A 441 -6.05 -9.64 11.16
C ALA A 441 -7.37 -9.41 11.90
N ASP A 442 -8.14 -8.40 11.48
CA ASP A 442 -9.49 -8.19 12.01
C ASP A 442 -10.38 -9.40 11.66
N PRO A 443 -11.24 -9.87 12.59
CA PRO A 443 -12.16 -10.96 12.29
C PRO A 443 -13.23 -10.60 11.25
N ASP A 444 -13.48 -9.32 10.97
CA ASP A 444 -14.38 -8.89 9.89
C ASP A 444 -13.64 -8.83 8.54
N GLU A 445 -13.94 -9.78 7.67
CA GLU A 445 -13.33 -9.86 6.35
C GLU A 445 -13.66 -8.66 5.43
N ASN A 446 -14.81 -8.01 5.61
CA ASN A 446 -15.16 -6.82 4.84
C ASN A 446 -14.35 -5.62 5.32
N PHE A 447 -14.16 -5.51 6.64
CA PHE A 447 -13.25 -4.50 7.21
C PHE A 447 -11.82 -4.69 6.67
N ASN A 448 -11.35 -5.94 6.59
CA ASN A 448 -10.04 -6.23 6.01
C ASN A 448 -9.97 -5.81 4.53
N ALA A 449 -11.02 -6.03 3.74
CA ALA A 449 -11.05 -5.54 2.35
C ALA A 449 -10.96 -4.00 2.29
N ASP A 450 -11.69 -3.29 3.15
CA ASP A 450 -11.63 -1.82 3.21
C ASP A 450 -10.25 -1.31 3.68
N TYR A 451 -9.63 -2.01 4.63
CA TYR A 451 -8.25 -1.73 5.07
C TYR A 451 -7.27 -1.85 3.89
N TYR A 452 -7.34 -2.96 3.16
CA TYR A 452 -6.51 -3.19 1.98
C TYR A 452 -6.75 -2.13 0.90
N GLN A 453 -8.00 -1.72 0.67
CA GLN A 453 -8.31 -0.64 -0.28
C GLN A 453 -7.58 0.65 0.09
N ARG A 454 -7.69 1.08 1.36
CA ARG A 454 -7.08 2.33 1.86
C ARG A 454 -5.56 2.30 1.72
N PHE A 455 -4.95 1.20 2.15
CA PHE A 455 -3.51 1.02 2.09
C PHE A 455 -3.01 1.01 0.64
N LEU A 456 -3.65 0.23 -0.25
CA LEU A 456 -3.25 0.17 -1.66
C LEU A 456 -3.48 1.49 -2.40
N ASP A 457 -4.52 2.25 -2.04
CA ASP A 457 -4.73 3.60 -2.56
C ASP A 457 -3.59 4.54 -2.13
N GLY A 458 -3.17 4.48 -0.85
CA GLY A 458 -2.05 5.26 -0.33
C GLY A 458 -0.73 4.94 -1.04
N LEU A 459 -0.42 3.66 -1.26
CA LEU A 459 0.73 3.23 -2.04
C LEU A 459 0.65 3.65 -3.52
N ALA A 460 -0.53 3.62 -4.13
CA ALA A 460 -0.71 4.10 -5.50
C ALA A 460 -0.49 5.61 -5.62
N VAL A 461 -0.90 6.40 -4.62
CA VAL A 461 -0.63 7.84 -4.54
C VAL A 461 0.86 8.11 -4.34
N ALA A 462 1.53 7.32 -3.50
CA ALA A 462 2.96 7.47 -3.21
C ALA A 462 3.89 6.82 -4.25
N ASP A 463 3.31 6.09 -5.21
CA ASP A 463 3.96 5.29 -6.25
C ASP A 463 4.96 4.25 -5.72
N HIS A 464 4.52 3.47 -4.74
CA HIS A 464 5.31 2.40 -4.13
C HIS A 464 4.68 1.03 -4.33
N GLY A 465 5.51 0.05 -4.65
CA GLY A 465 5.12 -1.35 -4.70
C GLY A 465 4.80 -1.94 -3.32
N PHE A 466 4.26 -3.15 -3.33
CA PHE A 466 3.85 -3.84 -2.11
C PHE A 466 4.07 -5.35 -2.16
N MET A 467 4.11 -5.94 -0.98
CA MET A 467 3.96 -7.37 -0.75
C MET A 467 2.97 -7.59 0.40
N LEU A 468 1.86 -8.27 0.12
CA LEU A 468 0.84 -8.54 1.14
C LEU A 468 1.29 -9.66 2.09
N TRP A 469 0.88 -9.56 3.35
CA TRP A 469 0.92 -10.66 4.32
C TRP A 469 -0.53 -11.11 4.56
N SER A 470 -0.95 -12.29 4.09
CA SER A 470 -0.16 -13.28 3.31
C SER A 470 -0.97 -13.98 2.21
N LEU A 471 -0.30 -14.73 1.32
CA LEU A 471 -0.93 -15.57 0.29
C LEU A 471 -0.67 -17.04 0.63
N SER A 472 -1.58 -17.64 1.39
CA SER A 472 -1.40 -19.01 1.88
C SER A 472 -2.71 -19.73 2.23
N PRO A 473 -2.96 -20.96 1.74
CA PRO A 473 -4.08 -21.77 2.19
C PRO A 473 -3.85 -22.41 3.58
N SER A 474 -2.67 -22.21 4.20
CA SER A 474 -2.41 -22.83 5.50
C SER A 474 -3.42 -22.38 6.57
N PRO A 475 -3.97 -23.32 7.38
CA PRO A 475 -4.76 -22.99 8.56
C PRO A 475 -4.02 -22.08 9.56
N ASN A 476 -2.69 -22.15 9.57
CA ASN A 476 -1.85 -21.36 10.49
C ASN A 476 -1.70 -19.90 10.03
N GLN A 477 -2.11 -19.56 8.82
CA GLN A 477 -1.98 -18.21 8.26
C GLN A 477 -3.29 -17.42 8.27
N GLN A 478 -4.38 -17.99 8.80
CA GLN A 478 -5.72 -17.47 8.54
C GLN A 478 -6.03 -16.09 9.12
N GLY A 479 -5.27 -15.64 10.12
CA GLY A 479 -5.37 -14.27 10.62
C GLY A 479 -5.10 -13.24 9.53
N TYR A 480 -4.11 -13.45 8.66
CA TYR A 480 -3.68 -12.47 7.67
C TYR A 480 -3.87 -12.92 6.21
N SER A 481 -3.96 -14.23 5.97
CA SER A 481 -4.00 -14.74 4.62
C SER A 481 -5.23 -14.25 3.87
N VAL A 482 -5.03 -13.81 2.63
CA VAL A 482 -6.09 -13.48 1.67
C VAL A 482 -6.73 -14.72 1.04
N LEU A 483 -6.27 -15.92 1.42
CA LEU A 483 -6.86 -17.20 1.05
C LEU A 483 -7.51 -17.88 2.25
N THR A 484 -8.59 -18.60 1.99
CA THR A 484 -9.20 -19.56 2.90
C THR A 484 -8.44 -20.91 2.86
N PRO A 485 -8.66 -21.82 3.82
CA PRO A 485 -8.01 -23.13 3.82
C PRO A 485 -8.36 -24.04 2.65
N ASP A 486 -9.52 -23.83 2.02
CA ASP A 486 -9.95 -24.50 0.79
C ASP A 486 -9.45 -23.79 -0.48
N GLY A 487 -8.55 -22.81 -0.34
CA GLY A 487 -7.89 -22.13 -1.44
C GLY A 487 -8.78 -21.12 -2.18
N GLN A 488 -9.83 -20.60 -1.56
CA GLN A 488 -10.67 -19.54 -2.13
C GLN A 488 -10.16 -18.16 -1.72
N LEU A 489 -10.37 -17.15 -2.57
CA LEU A 489 -10.04 -15.77 -2.23
C LEU A 489 -11.03 -15.21 -1.21
N LYS A 490 -10.49 -14.65 -0.12
CA LYS A 490 -11.23 -13.78 0.80
C LYS A 490 -11.53 -12.42 0.15
N PRO A 491 -12.42 -11.59 0.72
CA PRO A 491 -12.74 -10.26 0.20
C PRO A 491 -11.53 -9.39 -0.15
N ALA A 492 -10.49 -9.35 0.69
CA ALA A 492 -9.24 -8.63 0.40
C ALA A 492 -8.49 -9.20 -0.82
N GLY A 493 -8.44 -10.52 -0.98
CA GLY A 493 -7.85 -11.18 -2.15
C GLY A 493 -8.59 -10.86 -3.45
N LYS A 494 -9.92 -10.88 -3.42
CA LYS A 494 -10.77 -10.46 -4.55
C LYS A 494 -10.58 -9.00 -4.91
N LEU A 495 -10.33 -8.14 -3.91
CA LEU A 495 -10.01 -6.73 -4.13
C LEU A 495 -8.69 -6.58 -4.90
N VAL A 496 -7.62 -7.25 -4.45
CA VAL A 496 -6.32 -7.23 -5.14
C VAL A 496 -6.42 -7.81 -6.56
N GLN A 497 -7.23 -8.86 -6.72
CA GLN A 497 -7.51 -9.46 -8.03
C GLN A 497 -8.16 -8.46 -8.98
N ARG A 498 -9.24 -7.80 -8.57
CA ARG A 498 -9.90 -6.77 -9.38
C ARG A 498 -8.99 -5.58 -9.66
N ALA A 499 -8.14 -5.18 -8.71
CA ALA A 499 -7.23 -4.05 -8.85
C ALA A 499 -6.23 -4.21 -10.02
N ARG A 500 -5.98 -5.45 -10.49
CA ARG A 500 -5.17 -5.68 -11.70
C ARG A 500 -5.73 -5.01 -12.96
N TRP A 501 -7.05 -4.76 -12.99
CA TRP A 501 -7.75 -4.16 -14.13
C TRP A 501 -7.71 -2.64 -14.12
N THR A 502 -7.28 -2.01 -13.01
CA THR A 502 -7.24 -0.55 -12.87
C THR A 502 -6.57 0.17 -14.04
N PRO A 503 -5.39 -0.26 -14.55
CA PRO A 503 -4.77 0.40 -15.69
C PRO A 503 -5.66 0.39 -16.95
N VAL A 504 -6.30 -0.73 -17.27
CA VAL A 504 -7.17 -0.87 -18.45
C VAL A 504 -8.44 -0.04 -18.29
N VAL A 505 -9.06 -0.06 -17.11
CA VAL A 505 -10.27 0.72 -16.86
C VAL A 505 -9.97 2.22 -16.98
N GLN A 506 -8.85 2.69 -16.41
CA GLN A 506 -8.45 4.09 -16.54
C GLN A 506 -8.14 4.46 -17.99
N GLN A 507 -7.52 3.57 -18.75
CA GLN A 507 -7.29 3.76 -20.18
C GLN A 507 -8.62 3.89 -20.94
N LEU A 508 -9.62 3.06 -20.66
CA LEU A 508 -10.96 3.15 -21.26
C LEU A 508 -11.68 4.45 -20.89
N TYR A 509 -11.69 4.83 -19.61
CA TYR A 509 -12.32 6.07 -19.14
C TYR A 509 -11.68 7.30 -19.76
N MET A 510 -10.35 7.39 -19.73
CA MET A 510 -9.63 8.47 -20.39
C MET A 510 -9.91 8.50 -21.90
N ALA A 511 -9.87 7.35 -22.56
CA ALA A 511 -9.99 7.28 -24.01
C ALA A 511 -11.41 7.63 -24.48
N TYR A 512 -12.44 7.06 -23.86
CA TYR A 512 -13.84 7.25 -24.26
C TYR A 512 -14.47 8.50 -23.65
N LEU A 513 -14.14 8.86 -22.41
CA LEU A 513 -14.84 9.91 -21.65
C LEU A 513 -13.99 11.17 -21.45
N GLY A 514 -12.66 11.01 -21.43
CA GLY A 514 -11.69 12.11 -21.32
C GLY A 514 -11.35 12.52 -19.88
N PHE A 515 -11.79 11.78 -18.87
CA PHE A 515 -11.52 12.07 -17.45
C PHE A 515 -11.31 10.75 -16.68
N PRO A 516 -10.66 10.78 -15.50
CA PRO A 516 -10.45 9.60 -14.68
C PRO A 516 -11.75 8.94 -14.22
N ALA A 517 -11.73 7.62 -14.00
CA ALA A 517 -12.86 6.96 -13.33
C ALA A 517 -13.00 7.46 -11.89
N ASP A 518 -14.23 7.64 -11.39
CA ASP A 518 -14.43 7.69 -9.94
C ASP A 518 -14.19 6.29 -9.32
N PRO A 519 -13.96 6.18 -8.00
CA PRO A 519 -13.69 4.89 -7.37
C PRO A 519 -14.79 3.83 -7.57
N ALA A 520 -16.06 4.24 -7.60
CA ALA A 520 -17.19 3.32 -7.77
C ALA A 520 -17.31 2.81 -9.21
N GLY A 521 -17.14 3.70 -10.20
CA GLY A 521 -17.10 3.38 -11.62
C GLY A 521 -15.90 2.49 -11.95
N LEU A 522 -14.73 2.80 -11.38
CA LEU A 522 -13.53 1.96 -11.51
C LEU A 522 -13.81 0.54 -11.00
N ALA A 523 -14.32 0.42 -9.77
CA ALA A 523 -14.60 -0.87 -9.14
C ALA A 523 -15.66 -1.66 -9.91
N ASN A 524 -16.71 -1.00 -10.39
CA ASN A 524 -17.78 -1.64 -11.15
C ASN A 524 -17.27 -2.20 -12.49
N PHE A 525 -16.51 -1.40 -13.24
CA PHE A 525 -15.97 -1.83 -14.53
C PHE A 525 -14.91 -2.94 -14.36
N ALA A 526 -14.03 -2.80 -13.36
CA ALA A 526 -13.04 -3.82 -13.01
C ALA A 526 -13.70 -5.15 -12.62
N THR A 527 -14.81 -5.12 -11.88
CA THR A 527 -15.58 -6.32 -11.52
C THR A 527 -16.11 -7.03 -12.76
N GLN A 528 -16.70 -6.29 -13.72
CA GLN A 528 -17.19 -6.89 -14.97
C GLN A 528 -16.08 -7.53 -15.81
N LEU A 529 -14.89 -6.89 -15.87
CA LEU A 529 -13.72 -7.46 -16.55
C LEU A 529 -13.21 -8.73 -15.86
N ASP A 530 -13.21 -8.72 -14.53
CA ASP A 530 -12.77 -9.86 -13.72
C ASP A 530 -13.72 -11.05 -13.85
N ASP A 531 -15.03 -10.82 -13.79
CA ASP A 531 -16.06 -11.84 -14.00
C ASP A 531 -15.96 -12.47 -15.39
N LEU A 532 -15.74 -11.65 -16.43
CA LEU A 532 -15.51 -12.13 -17.79
C LEU A 532 -14.22 -12.95 -17.88
N ALA A 533 -13.14 -12.49 -17.27
CA ALA A 533 -11.87 -13.22 -17.27
C ALA A 533 -11.99 -14.58 -16.57
N ALA A 534 -12.72 -14.64 -15.45
CA ALA A 534 -13.02 -15.88 -14.75
C ALA A 534 -13.86 -16.83 -15.62
N ASP A 535 -14.85 -16.32 -16.35
CA ASP A 535 -15.62 -17.12 -17.30
C ASP A 535 -14.79 -17.68 -18.45
N MET A 536 -13.99 -16.83 -19.08
CA MET A 536 -13.07 -17.23 -20.13
C MET A 536 -12.09 -18.29 -19.62
N ARG A 537 -11.56 -18.15 -18.40
CA ARG A 537 -10.67 -19.13 -17.77
C ARG A 537 -11.32 -20.49 -17.59
N ARG A 538 -12.60 -20.55 -17.17
CA ARG A 538 -13.35 -21.82 -17.09
C ARG A 538 -13.50 -22.50 -18.45
N ARG A 539 -13.45 -21.74 -19.54
CA ARG A 539 -13.47 -22.23 -20.93
C ARG A 539 -12.06 -22.51 -21.51
N GLY A 540 -11.00 -22.42 -20.70
CA GLY A 540 -9.61 -22.61 -21.15
C GLY A 540 -9.04 -21.43 -21.95
N LEU A 541 -9.67 -20.26 -21.87
CA LEU A 541 -9.23 -19.02 -22.50
C LEU A 541 -8.62 -18.06 -21.47
N VAL A 542 -7.81 -17.10 -21.91
CA VAL A 542 -7.16 -16.12 -21.02
C VAL A 542 -7.45 -14.71 -21.50
N LEU A 543 -8.10 -13.90 -20.65
CA LEU A 543 -8.22 -12.47 -20.87
C LEU A 543 -7.08 -11.74 -20.14
N GLN A 544 -6.15 -11.19 -20.92
CA GLN A 544 -5.04 -10.39 -20.38
C GLN A 544 -5.55 -8.99 -19.98
N PRO A 545 -5.03 -8.37 -18.90
CA PRO A 545 -5.38 -7.01 -18.49
C PRO A 545 -4.67 -5.97 -19.38
N THR A 546 -4.98 -5.98 -20.68
CA THR A 546 -4.42 -5.06 -21.67
C THR A 546 -5.52 -4.54 -22.60
N MET A 547 -5.32 -3.33 -23.13
CA MET A 547 -6.25 -2.75 -24.13
C MET A 547 -6.35 -3.59 -25.41
N ALA A 548 -5.26 -4.25 -25.81
CA ALA A 548 -5.25 -5.15 -26.97
C ALA A 548 -6.17 -6.36 -26.76
N ALA A 549 -6.11 -6.98 -25.58
CA ALA A 549 -6.98 -8.11 -25.25
C ALA A 549 -8.45 -7.69 -25.09
N VAL A 550 -8.71 -6.50 -24.55
CA VAL A 550 -10.05 -5.90 -24.52
C VAL A 550 -10.63 -5.73 -25.93
N LEU A 551 -9.82 -5.21 -26.87
CA LEU A 551 -10.25 -5.01 -28.25
C LEU A 551 -10.56 -6.33 -28.96
N GLU A 552 -9.76 -7.37 -28.72
CA GLU A 552 -10.02 -8.70 -29.28
C GLU A 552 -11.29 -9.31 -28.67
N ALA A 553 -11.42 -9.26 -27.34
CA ALA A 553 -12.60 -9.75 -26.63
C ALA A 553 -13.88 -9.04 -27.04
N TYR A 554 -13.85 -7.77 -27.47
CA TYR A 554 -15.03 -7.09 -27.99
C TYR A 554 -15.67 -7.84 -29.16
N ARG A 555 -14.85 -8.47 -30.03
CA ARG A 555 -15.34 -9.16 -31.22
C ARG A 555 -15.98 -10.51 -30.89
N THR A 556 -15.57 -11.14 -29.80
CA THR A 556 -15.89 -12.53 -29.48
C THR A 556 -16.79 -12.67 -28.26
N GLU A 557 -16.80 -11.70 -27.35
CA GLU A 557 -17.47 -11.78 -26.04
C GLU A 557 -18.58 -10.71 -25.94
N PRO A 558 -19.86 -11.11 -25.90
CA PRO A 558 -21.00 -10.17 -25.83
C PRO A 558 -20.94 -9.21 -24.64
N VAL A 559 -20.43 -9.67 -23.49
CA VAL A 559 -20.27 -8.84 -22.28
C VAL A 559 -19.27 -7.70 -22.54
N MET A 560 -18.12 -8.00 -23.14
CA MET A 560 -17.13 -6.99 -23.49
C MET A 560 -17.70 -5.97 -24.48
N ARG A 561 -18.46 -6.45 -25.47
CA ARG A 561 -19.15 -5.57 -26.43
C ARG A 561 -20.11 -4.61 -25.74
N GLN A 562 -20.96 -5.13 -24.86
CA GLN A 562 -21.92 -4.32 -24.10
C GLN A 562 -21.21 -3.24 -23.26
N MET A 563 -20.08 -3.58 -22.64
CA MET A 563 -19.30 -2.63 -21.82
C MET A 563 -18.76 -1.46 -22.65
N LEU A 564 -18.13 -1.73 -23.80
CA LEU A 564 -17.58 -0.67 -24.66
C LEU A 564 -18.67 0.12 -25.38
N ASP A 565 -19.75 -0.53 -25.81
CA ASP A 565 -20.90 0.14 -26.43
C ASP A 565 -21.61 1.06 -25.43
N GLY A 566 -21.64 0.69 -24.15
CA GLY A 566 -22.12 1.54 -23.06
C GLY A 566 -21.32 2.83 -22.92
N LEU A 567 -19.98 2.75 -22.97
CA LEU A 567 -19.11 3.93 -22.96
C LEU A 567 -19.34 4.80 -24.20
N TYR A 568 -19.43 4.19 -25.38
CA TYR A 568 -19.72 4.88 -26.65
C TYR A 568 -21.09 5.58 -26.65
N ALA A 569 -22.11 4.96 -26.06
CA ALA A 569 -23.46 5.51 -26.00
C ALA A 569 -23.63 6.64 -24.96
N SER A 570 -22.66 6.81 -24.06
CA SER A 570 -22.73 7.74 -22.93
C SER A 570 -22.76 9.22 -23.37
N ALA A 571 -23.36 10.08 -22.54
CA ALA A 571 -23.37 11.52 -22.78
C ALA A 571 -21.95 12.12 -22.83
N PRO A 572 -21.02 11.80 -21.89
CA PRO A 572 -19.68 12.38 -21.94
C PRO A 572 -18.88 12.01 -23.20
N PHE A 573 -19.15 10.84 -23.80
CA PHE A 573 -18.57 10.46 -25.09
C PHE A 573 -19.13 11.33 -26.22
N LYS A 574 -20.46 11.48 -26.29
CA LYS A 574 -21.14 12.27 -27.34
C LYS A 574 -20.79 13.76 -27.29
N ASP A 575 -20.49 14.30 -26.11
CA ASP A 575 -20.01 15.67 -25.96
C ASP A 575 -18.61 15.90 -26.55
N ARG A 576 -17.84 14.81 -26.74
CA ARG A 576 -16.42 14.86 -27.11
C ARG A 576 -16.15 14.42 -28.54
N TYR A 577 -16.95 13.48 -29.03
CA TYR A 577 -16.73 12.83 -30.30
C TYR A 577 -17.90 13.02 -31.25
N THR A 578 -17.60 13.11 -32.54
CA THR A 578 -18.59 13.18 -33.62
C THR A 578 -18.43 12.00 -34.58
N PRO A 579 -18.84 10.77 -34.19
CA PRO A 579 -18.55 9.54 -34.94
C PRO A 579 -19.10 9.52 -36.37
N ASP A 580 -20.12 10.33 -36.65
CA ASP A 580 -20.74 10.43 -37.98
C ASP A 580 -19.91 11.24 -38.98
N ARG A 581 -18.85 11.92 -38.52
CA ARG A 581 -17.89 12.61 -39.36
C ARG A 581 -16.53 11.94 -39.23
N THR A 582 -16.30 10.87 -40.00
CA THR A 582 -15.13 9.97 -39.85
C THR A 582 -13.79 10.68 -39.67
N ALA A 583 -13.43 11.61 -40.56
CA ALA A 583 -12.15 12.31 -40.45
C ALA A 583 -12.06 13.17 -39.17
N ALA A 584 -13.12 13.89 -38.82
CA ALA A 584 -13.18 14.68 -37.60
C ALA A 584 -13.13 13.78 -36.35
N TYR A 585 -13.77 12.62 -36.41
CA TYR A 585 -13.75 11.64 -35.33
C TYR A 585 -12.34 11.11 -35.08
N VAL A 586 -11.61 10.70 -36.12
CA VAL A 586 -10.20 10.27 -35.99
C VAL A 586 -9.33 11.38 -35.41
N GLN A 587 -9.48 12.62 -35.90
CA GLN A 587 -8.73 13.77 -35.38
C GLN A 587 -9.03 14.03 -33.90
N GLN A 588 -10.30 13.96 -33.49
CA GLN A 588 -10.69 14.08 -32.08
C GLN A 588 -10.04 12.99 -31.24
N ILE A 589 -10.03 11.74 -31.69
CA ILE A 589 -9.39 10.63 -30.95
C ILE A 589 -7.90 10.90 -30.74
N TYR A 590 -7.18 11.30 -31.79
CA TYR A 590 -5.75 11.62 -31.70
C TYR A 590 -5.46 12.79 -30.76
N LEU A 591 -6.25 13.87 -30.83
CA LEU A 591 -6.10 15.01 -29.92
C LEU A 591 -6.32 14.58 -28.47
N ASN A 592 -7.33 13.76 -28.23
CA ASN A 592 -7.78 13.38 -26.90
C ASN A 592 -6.83 12.38 -26.23
N LEU A 593 -6.32 11.43 -27.00
CA LEU A 593 -5.37 10.42 -26.53
C LEU A 593 -3.94 10.98 -26.47
N PHE A 594 -3.48 11.62 -27.54
CA PHE A 594 -2.06 11.88 -27.78
C PHE A 594 -1.70 13.36 -27.84
N ASN A 595 -2.66 14.27 -27.66
CA ASN A 595 -2.47 15.72 -27.71
C ASN A 595 -1.85 16.22 -29.03
N ARG A 596 -2.16 15.54 -30.14
CA ARG A 596 -1.69 15.91 -31.48
C ARG A 596 -2.73 15.55 -32.53
N GLN A 597 -2.56 16.09 -33.72
CA GLN A 597 -3.29 15.59 -34.90
C GLN A 597 -2.63 14.32 -35.45
N PRO A 598 -3.40 13.43 -36.12
CA PRO A 598 -2.82 12.36 -36.91
C PRO A 598 -2.01 12.96 -38.07
N ASP A 599 -0.96 12.25 -38.50
CA ASP A 599 -0.35 12.51 -39.80
C ASP A 599 -1.29 12.10 -40.93
N VAL A 600 -0.95 12.46 -42.17
CA VAL A 600 -1.79 12.22 -43.35
C VAL A 600 -2.07 10.72 -43.53
N ASP A 601 -1.04 9.88 -43.39
CA ASP A 601 -1.16 8.43 -43.58
C ASP A 601 -2.01 7.78 -42.48
N GLY A 602 -1.83 8.19 -41.22
CA GLY A 602 -2.64 7.73 -40.10
C GLY A 602 -4.09 8.16 -40.22
N LEU A 603 -4.36 9.41 -40.62
CA LEU A 603 -5.74 9.88 -40.85
C LEU A 603 -6.43 9.07 -41.95
N LEU A 604 -5.73 8.80 -43.05
CA LEU A 604 -6.24 8.00 -44.16
C LEU A 604 -6.51 6.57 -43.70
N TYR A 605 -5.52 5.93 -43.07
CA TYR A 605 -5.62 4.55 -42.58
C TYR A 605 -6.84 4.34 -41.67
N TRP A 606 -7.00 5.17 -40.64
CA TRP A 606 -8.13 5.01 -39.71
C TRP A 606 -9.46 5.37 -40.35
N SER A 607 -9.50 6.37 -41.23
CA SER A 607 -10.72 6.75 -41.94
C SER A 607 -11.18 5.65 -42.90
N ASP A 608 -10.26 5.01 -43.63
CA ASP A 608 -10.58 3.91 -44.53
C ASP A 608 -11.05 2.67 -43.77
N ASN A 609 -10.44 2.37 -42.62
CA ASN A 609 -10.89 1.28 -41.77
C ASN A 609 -12.32 1.48 -41.26
N LEU A 610 -12.69 2.71 -40.90
CA LEU A 610 -14.04 3.07 -40.44
C LEU A 610 -15.08 3.08 -41.56
N ASN A 611 -14.68 3.52 -42.76
CA ASN A 611 -15.62 3.68 -43.88
C ASN A 611 -15.79 2.40 -44.71
N TYR A 612 -14.73 1.60 -44.86
CA TYR A 612 -14.66 0.55 -45.88
C TYR A 612 -14.27 -0.83 -45.34
N PHE A 613 -13.46 -0.92 -44.27
CA PHE A 613 -12.92 -2.20 -43.79
C PHE A 613 -13.54 -2.70 -42.48
N GLY A 614 -14.71 -2.18 -42.11
CA GLY A 614 -15.56 -2.76 -41.07
C GLY A 614 -15.09 -2.52 -39.63
N LEU A 615 -14.21 -1.54 -39.37
CA LEU A 615 -13.95 -1.08 -38.01
C LEU A 615 -15.21 -0.40 -37.47
N GLU A 616 -15.81 -0.96 -36.41
CA GLU A 616 -16.99 -0.35 -35.80
C GLU A 616 -16.62 0.98 -35.11
N LYS A 617 -17.48 2.00 -35.25
CA LYS A 617 -17.28 3.31 -34.62
C LYS A 617 -17.07 3.20 -33.11
N ALA A 618 -17.79 2.29 -32.44
CA ALA A 618 -17.64 2.04 -31.01
C ALA A 618 -16.26 1.47 -30.63
N GLN A 619 -15.59 0.75 -31.53
CA GLN A 619 -14.25 0.20 -31.31
C GLN A 619 -13.13 1.18 -31.66
N ALA A 620 -13.41 2.23 -32.43
CA ALA A 620 -12.40 3.12 -33.02
C ALA A 620 -11.43 3.69 -31.99
N VAL A 621 -11.94 4.13 -30.84
CA VAL A 621 -11.15 4.71 -29.74
C VAL A 621 -10.14 3.69 -29.20
N ALA A 622 -10.59 2.49 -28.83
CA ALA A 622 -9.73 1.44 -28.34
C ALA A 622 -8.74 0.96 -29.42
N ALA A 623 -9.19 0.84 -30.67
CA ALA A 623 -8.34 0.42 -31.79
C ALA A 623 -7.20 1.41 -32.07
N ILE A 624 -7.48 2.72 -32.08
CA ILE A 624 -6.46 3.75 -32.27
C ILE A 624 -5.50 3.80 -31.07
N TYR A 625 -6.02 3.65 -29.84
CA TYR A 625 -5.18 3.55 -28.65
C TYR A 625 -4.18 2.39 -28.74
N VAL A 626 -4.67 1.19 -29.07
CA VAL A 626 -3.84 -0.02 -29.25
C VAL A 626 -2.87 0.13 -30.42
N GLY A 627 -3.31 0.72 -31.53
CA GLY A 627 -2.45 1.02 -32.69
C GLY A 627 -1.25 1.89 -32.32
N GLY A 628 -1.44 2.86 -31.42
CA GLY A 628 -0.33 3.64 -30.84
C GLY A 628 0.64 2.79 -30.01
N GLN A 629 0.13 1.86 -29.18
CA GLN A 629 0.96 0.99 -28.34
C GLN A 629 1.81 -0.01 -29.14
N GLY A 630 1.30 -0.51 -30.26
CA GLY A 630 2.01 -1.44 -31.14
C GLY A 630 2.94 -0.78 -32.16
N ALA A 631 3.00 0.56 -32.20
CA ALA A 631 3.73 1.28 -33.23
C ALA A 631 5.25 1.24 -33.00
N THR A 632 6.00 0.91 -34.05
CA THR A 632 7.48 0.89 -34.04
C THR A 632 8.09 2.25 -34.37
N SER A 633 7.31 3.16 -34.96
CA SER A 633 7.74 4.51 -35.30
C SER A 633 8.07 5.32 -34.05
N VAL A 634 8.99 6.29 -34.18
CA VAL A 634 9.36 7.19 -33.07
C VAL A 634 8.11 7.91 -32.54
N GLN A 635 7.26 8.42 -33.44
CA GLN A 635 6.04 9.11 -33.03
C GLN A 635 5.06 8.17 -32.32
N GLY A 636 4.87 6.95 -32.82
CA GLY A 636 3.99 5.96 -32.19
C GLY A 636 4.43 5.59 -30.76
N LYS A 637 5.74 5.44 -30.53
CA LYS A 637 6.27 5.24 -29.16
C LYS A 637 5.97 6.43 -28.24
N ARG A 638 6.00 7.66 -28.75
CA ARG A 638 5.62 8.86 -27.98
C ARG A 638 4.12 8.90 -27.70
N ASP A 639 3.28 8.48 -28.64
CA ASP A 639 1.83 8.36 -28.44
C ASP A 639 1.50 7.34 -27.35
N ALA A 640 2.14 6.15 -27.42
CA ALA A 640 2.05 5.12 -26.40
C ALA A 640 2.47 5.65 -25.01
N ALA A 641 3.60 6.35 -24.94
CA ALA A 641 4.08 6.96 -23.70
C ALA A 641 3.10 8.01 -23.16
N THR A 642 2.49 8.82 -24.02
CA THR A 642 1.48 9.81 -23.64
C THR A 642 0.23 9.15 -23.04
N GLY A 643 -0.31 8.12 -23.70
CA GLY A 643 -1.46 7.37 -23.21
C GLY A 643 -1.20 6.69 -21.86
N SER A 644 -0.06 6.01 -21.73
CA SER A 644 0.33 5.36 -20.48
C SER A 644 0.54 6.36 -19.33
N LYS A 645 1.16 7.51 -19.60
CA LYS A 645 1.36 8.57 -18.59
C LYS A 645 0.05 9.17 -18.11
N LYS A 646 -0.90 9.44 -19.02
CA LYS A 646 -2.24 9.90 -18.65
C LYS A 646 -2.98 8.86 -17.81
N ALA A 647 -2.91 7.57 -18.16
CA ALA A 647 -3.53 6.51 -17.39
C ALA A 647 -2.93 6.40 -15.97
N ALA A 648 -1.61 6.52 -15.83
CA ALA A 648 -0.96 6.54 -14.52
C ALA A 648 -1.39 7.74 -13.66
N LEU A 649 -1.50 8.94 -14.25
CA LEU A 649 -2.01 10.12 -13.54
C LEU A 649 -3.48 9.95 -13.13
N ALA A 650 -4.30 9.36 -14.00
CA ALA A 650 -5.70 9.05 -13.70
C ALA A 650 -5.83 8.04 -12.55
N THR A 651 -4.99 7.00 -12.52
CA THR A 651 -4.91 6.04 -11.40
C THR A 651 -4.57 6.75 -10.10
N ALA A 652 -3.51 7.56 -10.07
CA ALA A 652 -3.09 8.30 -8.88
C ALA A 652 -4.20 9.28 -8.40
N PHE A 653 -4.87 9.95 -9.33
CA PHE A 653 -6.00 10.82 -9.01
C PHE A 653 -7.15 10.06 -8.37
N THR A 654 -7.60 8.95 -8.97
CA THR A 654 -8.70 8.15 -8.41
C THR A 654 -8.34 7.56 -7.05
N ALA A 655 -7.09 7.08 -6.88
CA ALA A 655 -6.58 6.60 -5.59
C ALA A 655 -6.54 7.71 -4.53
N SER A 656 -6.28 8.96 -4.92
CA SER A 656 -6.31 10.10 -3.99
C SER A 656 -7.70 10.43 -3.43
N LEU A 657 -8.78 9.88 -4.03
CA LEU A 657 -10.15 9.96 -3.52
C LEU A 657 -10.39 8.92 -2.41
N ASN A 658 -9.43 8.77 -1.52
CA ASN A 658 -9.40 7.73 -0.48
C ASN A 658 -10.13 8.10 0.82
N THR A 659 -10.67 9.32 0.94
CA THR A 659 -11.56 9.72 2.05
C THR A 659 -13.00 9.95 1.59
N PRO A 660 -14.02 9.78 2.46
CA PRO A 660 -15.42 10.09 2.10
C PRO A 660 -15.59 11.52 1.57
N GLN A 661 -14.90 12.49 2.16
CA GLN A 661 -14.95 13.89 1.77
C GLN A 661 -14.47 14.07 0.34
N ARG A 662 -13.28 13.54 0.00
CA ARG A 662 -12.72 13.64 -1.36
C ARG A 662 -13.60 12.94 -2.40
N ARG A 663 -14.17 11.76 -2.07
CA ARG A 663 -15.10 11.05 -2.97
C ARG A 663 -16.35 11.86 -3.27
N ASN A 664 -16.94 12.47 -2.25
CA ASN A 664 -18.19 13.22 -2.39
C ASN A 664 -18.02 14.48 -3.27
N CYS A 665 -16.80 15.05 -3.35
CA CYS A 665 -16.51 16.16 -4.25
C CYS A 665 -16.50 15.74 -5.74
N TYR A 666 -16.25 14.46 -6.04
CA TYR A 666 -16.17 13.98 -7.41
C TYR A 666 -17.56 13.73 -7.99
N ALA A 667 -18.27 14.82 -8.30
CA ALA A 667 -19.65 14.77 -8.79
C ALA A 667 -19.93 15.74 -9.95
N GLY A 668 -20.82 15.29 -10.84
CA GLY A 668 -21.41 16.12 -11.90
C GLY A 668 -20.41 16.72 -12.89
N ASN A 669 -20.77 17.85 -13.48
CA ASN A 669 -19.97 18.51 -14.53
C ASN A 669 -18.63 19.05 -14.02
N ASN A 670 -18.51 19.33 -12.72
CA ASN A 670 -17.25 19.80 -12.13
C ASN A 670 -16.18 18.72 -12.21
N ALA A 671 -16.51 17.49 -11.80
CA ALA A 671 -15.62 16.34 -11.89
C ALA A 671 -15.10 16.09 -13.31
N VAL A 672 -15.99 16.19 -14.32
CA VAL A 672 -15.62 16.06 -15.74
C VAL A 672 -14.65 17.16 -16.16
N THR A 673 -14.89 18.40 -15.73
CA THR A 673 -14.08 19.57 -16.11
C THR A 673 -12.68 19.48 -15.50
N VAL A 674 -12.60 19.27 -14.18
CA VAL A 674 -11.33 19.14 -13.44
C VAL A 674 -10.55 17.92 -13.93
N GLY A 675 -11.21 16.77 -14.10
CA GLY A 675 -10.58 15.55 -14.60
C GLY A 675 -10.00 15.71 -16.01
N ARG A 676 -10.68 16.44 -16.91
CA ARG A 676 -10.16 16.78 -18.23
C ARG A 676 -8.98 17.74 -18.16
N ALA A 677 -9.07 18.77 -17.33
CA ALA A 677 -8.01 19.75 -17.15
C ALA A 677 -6.72 19.08 -16.62
N LEU A 678 -6.86 18.11 -15.71
CA LEU A 678 -5.75 17.33 -15.17
C LEU A 678 -4.98 16.54 -16.25
N LEU A 679 -5.70 15.91 -17.19
CA LEU A 679 -5.10 15.02 -18.20
C LEU A 679 -4.62 15.77 -19.46
N THR A 680 -5.21 16.92 -19.77
CA THR A 680 -4.91 17.71 -20.98
C THR A 680 -3.42 18.04 -21.15
N PRO A 681 -2.66 18.49 -20.14
CA PRO A 681 -1.26 18.86 -20.32
C PRO A 681 -0.29 17.66 -20.39
N VAL A 682 -0.76 16.43 -20.23
CA VAL A 682 0.11 15.24 -20.15
C VAL A 682 0.55 14.77 -21.54
N SER A 683 1.84 14.61 -21.73
CA SER A 683 2.51 14.16 -22.95
C SER A 683 3.59 13.12 -22.66
N ALA A 684 4.21 12.57 -23.71
CA ALA A 684 5.36 11.69 -23.62
C ALA A 684 6.51 12.27 -22.77
N ASP A 685 6.65 13.59 -22.71
CA ASP A 685 7.74 14.27 -22.00
C ASP A 685 7.36 14.70 -20.58
N THR A 686 6.13 14.42 -20.13
CA THR A 686 5.68 14.83 -18.80
C THR A 686 6.52 14.16 -17.72
N ASP A 687 7.04 14.97 -16.81
CA ASP A 687 7.72 14.49 -15.62
C ASP A 687 6.72 13.92 -14.62
N VAL A 688 6.86 12.63 -14.33
CA VAL A 688 5.97 11.89 -13.41
C VAL A 688 6.17 12.30 -11.96
N SER A 689 7.33 12.90 -11.62
CA SER A 689 7.60 13.38 -10.25
C SER A 689 6.64 14.50 -9.82
N LEU A 690 6.02 15.20 -10.78
CA LEU A 690 5.05 16.26 -10.53
C LEU A 690 3.64 15.75 -10.25
N TYR A 691 3.36 14.46 -10.43
CA TYR A 691 2.02 13.89 -10.30
C TYR A 691 1.37 14.17 -8.93
N PRO A 692 2.05 13.95 -7.78
CA PRO A 692 1.45 14.21 -6.48
C PRO A 692 0.92 15.64 -6.34
N SER A 693 1.74 16.64 -6.73
CA SER A 693 1.33 18.05 -6.66
C SER A 693 0.16 18.40 -7.57
N ARG A 694 0.09 17.81 -8.77
CA ARG A 694 -1.00 18.02 -9.72
C ARG A 694 -2.30 17.36 -9.25
N VAL A 695 -2.20 16.16 -8.68
CA VAL A 695 -3.35 15.44 -8.12
C VAL A 695 -3.94 16.22 -6.95
N GLU A 696 -3.11 16.65 -5.99
CA GLU A 696 -3.60 17.43 -4.84
C GLU A 696 -4.22 18.77 -5.27
N ALA A 697 -3.63 19.47 -6.24
CA ALA A 697 -4.23 20.70 -6.79
C ALA A 697 -5.60 20.45 -7.44
N ALA A 698 -5.74 19.36 -8.21
CA ALA A 698 -7.01 18.98 -8.82
C ALA A 698 -8.06 18.59 -7.77
N VAL A 699 -7.68 17.88 -6.71
CA VAL A 699 -8.58 17.55 -5.60
C VAL A 699 -9.01 18.81 -4.84
N ALA A 700 -8.10 19.76 -4.62
CA ALA A 700 -8.44 21.04 -3.99
C ALA A 700 -9.43 21.85 -4.83
N GLU A 701 -9.21 21.96 -6.14
CA GLU A 701 -10.16 22.59 -7.07
C GLU A 701 -11.53 21.90 -7.06
N LEU A 702 -11.53 20.56 -7.04
CA LEU A 702 -12.74 19.75 -7.02
C LEU A 702 -13.57 19.99 -5.75
N CYS A 703 -12.91 20.12 -4.60
CA CYS A 703 -13.56 20.21 -3.30
C CYS A 703 -13.74 21.65 -2.77
N GLY A 704 -13.10 22.65 -3.37
CA GLY A 704 -13.28 24.06 -3.03
C GLY A 704 -12.63 24.48 -1.70
N PHE A 705 -11.43 23.98 -1.40
CA PHE A 705 -10.63 24.39 -0.24
C PHE A 705 -9.27 24.97 -0.63
#